data_AF-A0A1E5GHM3-F1
#
_entry.id   AF-A0A1E5GHM3-F1
#
_cell.length_a   1.000
_cell.length_b   1.000
_cell.length_c   1.000
_cell.angle_alpha   90.00
_cell.angle_beta   90.00
_cell.angle_gamma   90.00
#
_symmetry.space_group_name_H-M   'P 1'
#
loop_
_entity.id
_entity.type
_entity.pdbx_description
1 polymer ?
#
loop_
_entity_poly.entity_id
_entity_poly.type
_entity_poly.pdbx_seq_one_letter_code
_entity_poly.pdbx_strand_id
1 'polypeptide(L)'
;MNCWELLGLEPTSDKKKIKKAYAVKLKELNVEEQAGDFQQLKEAFDSALFLSGTIIDSSQSKSTELMEESLVEQTESIKIVADERSEIDLTDSEALPENFRQESDLVGDFTQKLTVIYETCDFFSDPQKWTVLFSKELEWTIEEYNQIAYIMQQFLLTNYRVLSKKVIEYLGHFFDFDALAMDYRSGNYFCYTWREIKQVPAFSFDNYEEIEKEQRIDYFTQRYELFRIFSTGIPDPSVWQERLYECKKTVRNDFDVINLEIAYLLMNDFRLEKEQTINDFYYLFERAEKLKTNSTSTFFKAYVDWVRKEQPVNHILTFDRSETVIPSSTDHLLMGYVYFQLKRYSSTKEYWEELSKQTPSLFKADELAVLFPSEPVAIQQKKQKGTGYYIWVFFVIMMFLLKFSSLASKSSKKPSYTTISEVQTLFSGESATFNKRFIETHKSLKESKHAYDQFLYYFYVDPEDEEKETFIEEKLTGSAKEMAQNVTISELPEQTIKSRYDFYVSPDNVKEYGLVTAVTMHEEEEPFLIFQEDEQDKISNVFGQGWTLLPEEKFADLWADIQVRPLMSQKFFVVYYLLSEERAEHLQENPEYTTDPVKELLEKHLKIPLATEFEGGTWQMTRDEEGKLYTIVNDENDEPRFILSYDDYGRLEHIYGEQWEKLDEPKQKQLYEQAEEKIGSF
;
A
#
# COMPACT_ATOMS: atom_id res chain seq x y z
N MET A 1 -6.96 -17.07 39.39
CA MET A 1 -6.25 -18.21 38.79
C MET A 1 -5.43 -17.63 37.67
N ASN A 2 -4.10 -17.75 37.71
CA ASN A 2 -3.26 -17.16 36.66
C ASN A 2 -3.27 -18.06 35.41
N CYS A 3 -2.84 -17.53 34.26
CA CYS A 3 -2.85 -18.26 32.99
C CYS A 3 -2.07 -19.59 33.03
N TRP A 4 -1.02 -19.67 33.84
CA TRP A 4 -0.18 -20.87 34.00
C TRP A 4 -0.87 -21.96 34.83
N GLU A 5 -1.52 -21.58 35.93
CA GLU A 5 -2.34 -22.48 36.76
C GLU A 5 -3.54 -23.03 35.97
N LEU A 6 -4.17 -22.20 35.14
CA LEU A 6 -5.27 -22.61 34.26
C LEU A 6 -4.82 -23.61 33.20
N LEU A 7 -3.59 -23.50 32.68
CA LEU A 7 -2.98 -24.47 31.76
C LEU A 7 -2.33 -25.66 32.47
N GLY A 8 -2.16 -25.62 33.81
CA GLY A 8 -1.46 -26.65 34.58
C GLY A 8 0.07 -26.66 34.37
N LEU A 9 0.64 -25.50 34.10
CA LEU A 9 2.07 -25.29 33.86
C LEU A 9 2.70 -24.38 34.91
N GLU A 10 4.01 -24.48 35.10
CA GLU A 10 4.80 -23.37 35.67
C GLU A 10 5.14 -22.36 34.56
N PRO A 11 5.36 -21.06 34.89
CA PRO A 11 5.76 -20.04 33.91
C PRO A 11 6.97 -20.48 33.09
N THR A 12 6.85 -20.46 31.76
CA THR A 12 7.87 -21.00 30.84
C THR A 12 7.97 -20.18 29.56
N SER A 13 9.19 -20.00 29.04
CA SER A 13 9.44 -19.41 27.71
C SER A 13 9.26 -20.43 26.56
N ASP A 14 9.17 -21.72 26.87
CA ASP A 14 8.98 -22.80 25.89
C ASP A 14 7.53 -22.84 25.35
N LYS A 15 7.31 -22.12 24.24
CA LYS A 15 6.02 -22.04 23.53
C LYS A 15 5.46 -23.41 23.11
N LYS A 16 6.30 -24.44 22.89
CA LYS A 16 5.83 -25.78 22.51
C LYS A 16 5.16 -26.48 23.70
N LYS A 17 5.66 -26.29 24.92
CA LYS A 17 5.01 -26.81 26.15
C LYS A 17 3.66 -26.15 26.41
N ILE A 18 3.55 -24.84 26.15
CA ILE A 18 2.31 -24.07 26.30
C ILE A 18 1.22 -24.59 25.35
N LYS A 19 1.56 -24.73 24.06
CA LYS A 19 0.67 -25.30 23.04
C LYS A 19 0.22 -26.72 23.35
N LYS A 20 1.13 -27.56 23.86
CA LYS A 20 0.81 -28.94 24.25
C LYS A 20 -0.13 -29.00 25.45
N ALA A 21 0.07 -28.16 26.47
CA ALA A 21 -0.79 -28.14 27.65
C ALA A 21 -2.20 -27.65 27.33
N TYR A 22 -2.31 -26.61 26.48
CA TYR A 22 -3.61 -26.15 25.97
C TYR A 22 -4.35 -27.24 25.20
N ALA A 23 -3.67 -27.96 24.30
CA ALA A 23 -4.28 -29.04 23.52
C ALA A 23 -4.73 -30.24 24.38
N VAL A 24 -4.01 -30.54 25.46
CA VAL A 24 -4.42 -31.59 26.42
C VAL A 24 -5.69 -31.17 27.16
N LYS A 25 -5.74 -29.94 27.68
CA LYS A 25 -6.92 -29.43 28.39
C LYS A 25 -8.12 -29.21 27.48
N LEU A 26 -7.90 -28.82 26.23
CA LEU A 26 -8.96 -28.65 25.25
C LEU A 26 -9.64 -29.98 24.89
N LYS A 27 -8.90 -31.09 24.89
CA LYS A 27 -9.46 -32.44 24.66
C LYS A 27 -10.33 -32.95 25.81
N GLU A 28 -10.17 -32.40 27.00
CA GLU A 28 -10.95 -32.75 28.19
C GLU A 28 -12.24 -31.91 28.29
N LEU A 29 -12.38 -30.87 27.46
CA LEU A 29 -13.48 -29.91 27.51
C LEU A 29 -14.54 -30.22 26.44
N ASN A 30 -15.79 -30.42 26.85
CA ASN A 30 -16.90 -30.56 25.90
C ASN A 30 -17.43 -29.17 25.51
N VAL A 31 -16.98 -28.68 24.35
CA VAL A 31 -17.15 -27.29 23.89
C VAL A 31 -18.63 -26.90 23.68
N GLU A 32 -19.53 -27.87 23.50
CA GLU A 32 -20.97 -27.60 23.33
C GLU A 32 -21.69 -27.25 24.65
N GLU A 33 -21.20 -27.72 25.82
CA GLU A 33 -21.86 -27.50 27.12
C GLU A 33 -21.15 -26.44 27.99
N GLN A 34 -19.88 -26.12 27.70
CA GLN A 34 -19.02 -25.30 28.58
C GLN A 34 -18.29 -24.16 27.83
N ALA A 35 -19.05 -23.37 27.07
CA ALA A 35 -18.51 -22.25 26.27
C ALA A 35 -17.71 -21.22 27.10
N GLY A 36 -18.09 -20.96 28.35
CA GLY A 36 -17.35 -20.04 29.24
C GLY A 36 -15.97 -20.58 29.66
N ASP A 37 -15.86 -21.90 29.86
CA ASP A 37 -14.61 -22.54 30.27
C ASP A 37 -13.66 -22.68 29.07
N PHE A 38 -14.19 -22.84 27.85
CA PHE A 38 -13.42 -22.78 26.61
C PHE A 38 -12.81 -21.38 26.40
N GLN A 39 -13.61 -20.33 26.60
CA GLN A 39 -13.13 -18.95 26.47
C GLN A 39 -12.03 -18.63 27.50
N GLN A 40 -12.21 -19.05 28.76
CA GLN A 40 -11.18 -18.88 29.80
C GLN A 40 -9.90 -19.67 29.50
N LEU A 41 -10.01 -20.88 28.94
CA LEU A 41 -8.86 -21.68 28.54
C LEU A 41 -8.11 -21.04 27.35
N LYS A 42 -8.85 -20.46 26.40
CA LYS A 42 -8.30 -19.76 25.23
C LYS A 42 -7.59 -18.46 25.64
N GLU A 43 -8.21 -17.65 26.49
CA GLU A 43 -7.60 -16.44 27.05
C GLU A 43 -6.35 -16.75 27.87
N ALA A 44 -6.36 -17.84 28.65
CA ALA A 44 -5.17 -18.30 29.38
C ALA A 44 -4.05 -18.75 28.44
N PHE A 45 -4.37 -19.42 27.33
CA PHE A 45 -3.40 -19.83 26.32
C PHE A 45 -2.76 -18.63 25.60
N ASP A 46 -3.57 -17.67 25.18
CA ASP A 46 -3.09 -16.48 24.49
C ASP A 46 -2.25 -15.59 25.43
N SER A 47 -2.68 -15.45 26.69
CA SER A 47 -1.92 -14.75 27.74
C SER A 47 -0.59 -15.43 28.07
N ALA A 48 -0.56 -16.77 28.14
CA ALA A 48 0.67 -17.53 28.39
C ALA A 48 1.66 -17.44 27.21
N LEU A 49 1.17 -17.44 25.96
CA LEU A 49 2.02 -17.21 24.79
C LEU A 49 2.62 -15.80 24.78
N PHE A 50 1.84 -14.79 25.14
CA PHE A 50 2.32 -13.41 25.27
C PHE A 50 3.40 -13.30 26.36
N LEU A 51 3.13 -13.80 27.56
CA LEU A 51 4.08 -13.76 28.68
C LEU A 51 5.33 -14.63 28.46
N SER A 52 5.24 -15.69 27.66
CA SER A 52 6.42 -16.50 27.29
C SER A 52 7.45 -15.72 26.46
N GLY A 53 7.00 -14.68 25.73
CA GLY A 53 7.87 -13.75 25.02
C GLY A 53 8.59 -12.80 25.97
N THR A 54 7.89 -12.26 26.97
CA THR A 54 8.45 -11.28 27.92
C THR A 54 9.33 -11.91 29.00
N ILE A 55 9.21 -13.21 29.27
CA ILE A 55 10.13 -13.96 30.17
C ILE A 55 11.56 -13.97 29.61
N ILE A 56 11.73 -13.91 28.28
CA ILE A 56 13.06 -13.84 27.63
C ILE A 56 13.73 -12.48 27.93
N ASP A 57 12.97 -11.38 27.90
CA ASP A 57 13.49 -10.03 28.15
C ASP A 57 13.82 -9.75 29.62
N SER A 58 13.18 -10.45 30.57
CA SER A 58 13.50 -10.31 32.01
C SER A 58 14.77 -11.06 32.45
N SER A 59 15.39 -11.85 31.57
CA SER A 59 16.58 -12.68 31.87
C SER A 59 17.87 -12.22 31.19
N GLN A 60 17.82 -11.17 30.36
CA GLN A 60 19.00 -10.54 29.72
C GLN A 60 19.49 -9.27 30.45
N SER A 61 19.28 -9.17 31.76
CA SER A 61 19.98 -8.20 32.61
C SER A 61 20.37 -8.83 33.94
N LYS A 62 21.32 -9.79 33.87
CA LYS A 62 22.39 -10.09 34.84
C LYS A 62 22.94 -11.50 34.60
N SER A 63 24.01 -11.59 33.81
CA SER A 63 25.23 -12.37 34.12
C SER A 63 26.09 -12.54 32.85
N THR A 64 26.73 -11.45 32.41
CA THR A 64 28.04 -11.56 31.78
C THR A 64 29.04 -11.68 32.93
N GLU A 65 29.44 -12.90 33.23
CA GLU A 65 30.71 -13.32 33.85
C GLU A 65 30.52 -14.75 34.37
N LEU A 66 31.47 -15.62 34.03
CA LEU A 66 31.58 -17.06 34.34
C LEU A 66 31.00 -18.05 33.31
N MET A 67 31.59 -18.10 32.11
CA MET A 67 31.84 -19.39 31.42
C MET A 67 32.93 -19.27 30.33
N GLU A 68 34.03 -18.59 30.65
CA GLU A 68 35.35 -18.92 30.08
C GLU A 68 35.97 -20.04 30.93
N GLU A 69 35.40 -21.25 30.88
CA GLU A 69 36.04 -22.49 31.35
C GLU A 69 35.11 -23.69 31.06
N SER A 70 35.19 -24.26 29.86
CA SER A 70 35.00 -25.70 29.59
C SER A 70 35.26 -26.12 28.13
N LEU A 71 35.93 -25.28 27.34
CA LEU A 71 36.57 -25.69 26.08
C LEU A 71 37.88 -26.47 26.35
N VAL A 72 37.83 -27.53 27.16
CA VAL A 72 38.88 -28.56 27.22
C VAL A 72 38.20 -29.87 27.63
N GLU A 73 38.49 -30.95 26.88
CA GLU A 73 37.97 -32.33 27.01
C GLU A 73 36.62 -32.62 26.34
N GLN A 74 36.66 -32.82 25.02
CA GLN A 74 36.35 -34.13 24.42
C GLN A 74 36.52 -34.07 22.89
N THR A 75 37.77 -34.01 22.47
CA THR A 75 38.24 -34.65 21.24
C THR A 75 38.98 -35.91 21.64
N GLU A 76 38.34 -37.07 21.62
CA GLU A 76 39.06 -38.33 21.42
C GLU A 76 38.16 -39.41 20.81
N SER A 77 38.68 -40.05 19.75
CA SER A 77 38.10 -41.00 18.80
C SER A 77 37.13 -40.37 17.77
N ILE A 78 37.48 -40.22 16.49
CA ILE A 78 38.07 -41.21 15.58
C ILE A 78 39.12 -40.54 14.66
N LYS A 79 40.34 -41.09 14.64
CA LYS A 79 41.43 -40.73 13.70
C LYS A 79 41.28 -41.48 12.38
N ILE A 80 41.38 -40.72 11.27
CA ILE A 80 42.33 -40.84 10.12
C ILE A 80 42.38 -42.22 9.42
N VAL A 81 42.18 -42.35 8.11
CA VAL A 81 43.17 -42.06 7.04
C VAL A 81 42.44 -41.79 5.71
N ALA A 82 42.80 -40.67 5.08
CA ALA A 82 42.72 -40.48 3.63
C ALA A 82 44.04 -40.97 3.01
N ASP A 83 44.01 -41.74 1.93
CA ASP A 83 44.78 -41.48 0.69
C ASP A 83 44.47 -42.54 -0.39
N GLU A 84 44.82 -42.17 -1.62
CA GLU A 84 45.01 -42.95 -2.85
C GLU A 84 43.91 -42.90 -3.92
N ARG A 85 44.23 -42.12 -4.96
CA ARG A 85 43.73 -42.20 -6.33
C ARG A 85 43.89 -43.62 -6.89
N SER A 86 42.83 -44.13 -7.54
CA SER A 86 42.97 -44.99 -8.72
C SER A 86 41.73 -44.87 -9.61
N GLU A 87 41.94 -44.43 -10.85
CA GLU A 87 41.05 -44.76 -11.98
C GLU A 87 40.98 -46.29 -12.13
N ILE A 88 39.78 -46.86 -12.28
CA ILE A 88 39.49 -48.03 -13.13
C ILE A 88 38.03 -47.89 -13.63
N ASP A 89 37.90 -48.09 -14.94
CA ASP A 89 36.71 -48.12 -15.78
C ASP A 89 36.04 -49.53 -15.79
N LEU A 90 34.79 -49.58 -16.27
CA LEU A 90 34.01 -50.73 -16.80
C LEU A 90 33.10 -51.58 -15.88
N THR A 91 31.79 -51.45 -16.17
CA THR A 91 30.74 -52.48 -16.39
C THR A 91 30.51 -53.59 -15.34
N ASP A 92 29.35 -53.60 -14.68
CA ASP A 92 28.20 -54.48 -15.02
C ASP A 92 27.13 -54.51 -13.90
N SER A 93 25.87 -54.41 -14.35
CA SER A 93 24.61 -54.83 -13.71
C SER A 93 24.67 -55.70 -12.44
N GLU A 94 24.28 -55.12 -11.30
CA GLU A 94 23.54 -55.86 -10.26
C GLU A 94 22.28 -55.08 -9.85
N ALA A 95 21.14 -55.72 -10.12
CA ALA A 95 19.80 -55.24 -9.81
C ALA A 95 19.60 -55.08 -8.30
N LEU A 96 19.25 -53.87 -7.87
CA LEU A 96 18.72 -53.61 -6.53
C LEU A 96 17.21 -53.93 -6.52
N PRO A 97 16.70 -54.59 -5.46
CA PRO A 97 15.38 -55.20 -5.47
C PRO A 97 14.25 -54.15 -5.43
N GLU A 98 13.25 -54.39 -6.28
CA GLU A 98 11.90 -53.81 -6.22
C GLU A 98 11.27 -54.10 -4.85
N ASN A 99 11.48 -53.22 -3.88
CA ASN A 99 10.55 -53.03 -2.78
C ASN A 99 10.05 -51.60 -2.85
N PHE A 100 8.94 -51.45 -3.57
CA PHE A 100 8.03 -50.31 -3.54
C PHE A 100 7.85 -49.83 -2.09
N ARG A 101 8.55 -48.76 -1.71
CA ARG A 101 7.95 -47.77 -0.82
C ARG A 101 6.89 -47.09 -1.67
N GLN A 102 5.62 -47.40 -1.45
CA GLN A 102 4.56 -46.47 -1.81
C GLN A 102 4.78 -45.22 -0.95
N GLU A 103 5.58 -44.29 -1.45
CA GLU A 103 5.54 -42.92 -1.01
C GLU A 103 4.12 -42.43 -1.32
N SER A 104 3.36 -42.10 -0.29
CA SER A 104 2.04 -41.49 -0.48
C SER A 104 2.25 -40.14 -1.13
N ASP A 105 1.83 -39.99 -2.38
CA ASP A 105 1.84 -38.71 -3.10
C ASP A 105 0.76 -37.79 -2.53
N LEU A 106 1.05 -37.15 -1.39
CA LEU A 106 0.12 -36.26 -0.68
C LEU A 106 -0.15 -34.98 -1.49
N VAL A 107 0.84 -34.50 -2.24
CA VAL A 107 0.69 -33.34 -3.14
C VAL A 107 -0.20 -33.70 -4.34
N GLY A 108 -0.06 -34.90 -4.90
CA GLY A 108 -0.96 -35.42 -5.93
C GLY A 108 -2.39 -35.62 -5.43
N ASP A 109 -2.58 -36.20 -4.24
CA ASP A 109 -3.91 -36.34 -3.58
C ASP A 109 -4.55 -34.95 -3.35
N PHE A 110 -3.76 -33.97 -2.89
CA PHE A 110 -4.21 -32.59 -2.73
C PHE A 110 -4.66 -31.99 -4.07
N THR A 111 -3.84 -32.10 -5.11
CA THR A 111 -4.11 -31.55 -6.44
C THR A 111 -5.36 -32.17 -7.06
N GLN A 112 -5.55 -33.48 -6.87
CA GLN A 112 -6.75 -34.18 -7.32
C GLN A 112 -8.01 -33.70 -6.59
N LYS A 113 -7.96 -33.49 -5.27
CA LYS A 113 -9.09 -32.95 -4.51
C LYS A 113 -9.40 -31.50 -4.89
N LEU A 114 -8.37 -30.67 -5.11
CA LEU A 114 -8.54 -29.29 -5.57
C LEU A 114 -9.19 -29.24 -6.95
N THR A 115 -8.78 -30.15 -7.85
CA THR A 115 -9.40 -30.35 -9.16
C THR A 115 -10.89 -30.67 -9.03
N VAL A 116 -11.27 -31.59 -8.14
CA VAL A 116 -12.68 -31.92 -7.91
C VAL A 116 -13.48 -30.72 -7.41
N ILE A 117 -12.93 -29.95 -6.45
CA ILE A 117 -13.59 -28.74 -5.93
C ILE A 117 -13.77 -27.68 -7.03
N TYR A 118 -12.75 -27.48 -7.88
CA TYR A 118 -12.82 -26.56 -9.01
C TYR A 118 -13.85 -27.02 -10.05
N GLU A 119 -13.79 -28.29 -10.45
CA GLU A 119 -14.72 -28.88 -11.41
C GLU A 119 -16.15 -28.89 -10.90
N THR A 120 -16.39 -28.99 -9.60
CA THR A 120 -17.75 -28.91 -9.02
C THR A 120 -18.24 -27.47 -8.86
N CYS A 121 -17.35 -26.47 -8.96
CA CYS A 121 -17.63 -25.07 -8.70
C CYS A 121 -18.17 -24.82 -7.29
N ASP A 122 -17.70 -25.59 -6.31
CA ASP A 122 -18.11 -25.52 -4.89
C ASP A 122 -17.19 -24.60 -4.06
N PHE A 123 -16.45 -23.70 -4.71
CA PHE A 123 -15.31 -22.99 -4.11
C PHE A 123 -15.54 -21.50 -3.84
N PHE A 124 -16.66 -20.92 -4.31
CA PHE A 124 -16.86 -19.48 -4.33
C PHE A 124 -16.97 -18.84 -2.94
N SER A 125 -17.81 -19.37 -2.04
CA SER A 125 -18.20 -18.65 -0.81
C SER A 125 -18.10 -19.42 0.50
N ASP A 126 -18.01 -20.75 0.49
CA ASP A 126 -18.09 -21.57 1.71
C ASP A 126 -16.71 -22.09 2.15
N PRO A 127 -16.12 -21.57 3.24
CA PRO A 127 -14.87 -22.09 3.79
C PRO A 127 -14.92 -23.57 4.19
N GLN A 128 -16.09 -24.12 4.55
CA GLN A 128 -16.21 -25.53 4.93
C GLN A 128 -15.92 -26.48 3.76
N LYS A 129 -16.17 -26.06 2.52
CA LYS A 129 -15.83 -26.83 1.32
C LYS A 129 -14.32 -27.01 1.17
N TRP A 130 -13.52 -26.09 1.73
CA TRP A 130 -12.07 -26.10 1.69
C TRP A 130 -11.43 -26.97 2.78
N THR A 131 -12.10 -27.22 3.91
CA THR A 131 -11.50 -27.97 5.04
C THR A 131 -11.13 -29.41 4.66
N VAL A 132 -11.82 -29.99 3.68
CA VAL A 132 -11.56 -31.35 3.18
C VAL A 132 -10.15 -31.46 2.56
N LEU A 133 -9.67 -30.39 1.91
CA LEU A 133 -8.34 -30.33 1.31
C LEU A 133 -7.23 -30.41 2.36
N PHE A 134 -7.50 -29.88 3.55
CA PHE A 134 -6.51 -29.70 4.62
C PHE A 134 -6.60 -30.79 5.70
N SER A 135 -7.46 -31.79 5.51
CA SER A 135 -7.67 -32.89 6.47
C SER A 135 -6.40 -33.70 6.84
N LYS A 136 -5.36 -33.64 6.00
CA LYS A 136 -4.06 -34.32 6.21
C LYS A 136 -2.91 -33.34 6.47
N GLU A 137 -3.17 -32.09 6.83
CA GLU A 137 -2.13 -31.07 7.05
C GLU A 137 -1.02 -31.54 8.00
N LEU A 138 -1.38 -32.25 9.08
CA LEU A 138 -0.43 -32.77 10.06
C LEU A 138 0.51 -33.87 9.51
N GLU A 139 0.20 -34.41 8.33
CA GLU A 139 0.99 -35.42 7.63
C GLU A 139 1.98 -34.80 6.64
N TRP A 140 1.83 -33.52 6.29
CA TRP A 140 2.70 -32.84 5.33
C TRP A 140 4.10 -32.59 5.89
N THR A 141 5.10 -32.91 5.10
CA THR A 141 6.46 -32.41 5.29
C THR A 141 6.54 -30.92 4.94
N ILE A 142 7.63 -30.27 5.35
CA ILE A 142 7.88 -28.84 5.02
C ILE A 142 7.89 -28.62 3.51
N GLU A 143 8.49 -29.54 2.75
CA GLU A 143 8.56 -29.45 1.29
C GLU A 143 7.17 -29.58 0.64
N GLU A 144 6.36 -30.54 1.10
CA GLU A 144 4.99 -30.72 0.61
C GLU A 144 4.10 -29.53 0.98
N TYR A 145 4.24 -28.97 2.19
CA TYR A 145 3.54 -27.75 2.59
C TYR A 145 3.89 -26.58 1.66
N ASN A 146 5.18 -26.37 1.36
CA ASN A 146 5.62 -25.29 0.48
C ASN A 146 5.08 -25.45 -0.95
N GLN A 147 5.06 -26.68 -1.48
CA GLN A 147 4.47 -26.97 -2.79
C GLN A 147 2.96 -26.73 -2.81
N ILE A 148 2.24 -27.18 -1.77
CA ILE A 148 0.80 -26.96 -1.63
C ILE A 148 0.47 -25.47 -1.47
N ALA A 149 1.25 -24.74 -0.67
CA ALA A 149 1.13 -23.30 -0.52
C ALA A 149 1.33 -22.60 -1.88
N TYR A 150 2.35 -22.98 -2.65
CA TYR A 150 2.56 -22.45 -4.01
C TYR A 150 1.38 -22.75 -4.95
N ILE A 151 0.83 -23.96 -4.95
CA ILE A 151 -0.37 -24.31 -5.72
C ILE A 151 -1.54 -23.39 -5.34
N MET A 152 -1.75 -23.15 -4.04
CA MET A 152 -2.82 -22.29 -3.55
C MET A 152 -2.62 -20.81 -3.89
N GLN A 153 -1.38 -20.33 -3.93
CA GLN A 153 -1.06 -18.99 -4.42
C GLN A 153 -1.46 -18.84 -5.89
N GLN A 154 -1.11 -19.80 -6.75
CA GLN A 154 -1.50 -19.81 -8.17
C GLN A 154 -3.01 -19.89 -8.36
N PHE A 155 -3.69 -20.69 -7.54
CA PHE A 155 -5.14 -20.76 -7.53
C PHE A 155 -5.77 -19.39 -7.22
N LEU A 156 -5.30 -18.71 -6.16
CA LEU A 156 -5.80 -17.40 -5.74
C LEU A 156 -5.53 -16.33 -6.81
N LEU A 157 -4.32 -16.26 -7.36
CA LEU A 157 -3.96 -15.35 -8.45
C LEU A 157 -4.93 -15.44 -9.64
N THR A 158 -5.33 -16.66 -9.96
CA THR A 158 -6.21 -16.95 -11.08
C THR A 158 -7.68 -16.64 -10.75
N ASN A 159 -8.11 -16.93 -9.52
CA ASN A 159 -9.55 -17.03 -9.20
C ASN A 159 -10.06 -16.01 -8.16
N TYR A 160 -9.23 -15.13 -7.59
CA TYR A 160 -9.65 -14.21 -6.52
C TYR A 160 -10.89 -13.37 -6.85
N ARG A 161 -11.08 -13.04 -8.12
CA ARG A 161 -12.23 -12.28 -8.65
C ARG A 161 -13.57 -12.97 -8.43
N VAL A 162 -13.56 -14.29 -8.29
CA VAL A 162 -14.76 -15.12 -8.11
C VAL A 162 -14.82 -15.74 -6.72
N LEU A 163 -13.94 -15.35 -5.79
CA LEU A 163 -13.94 -15.83 -4.42
C LEU A 163 -14.55 -14.79 -3.48
N SER A 164 -15.32 -15.26 -2.51
CA SER A 164 -15.75 -14.41 -1.41
C SER A 164 -14.56 -14.00 -0.55
N LYS A 165 -14.64 -12.79 0.01
CA LYS A 165 -13.65 -12.29 0.97
C LYS A 165 -13.41 -13.27 2.12
N LYS A 166 -14.45 -13.94 2.62
CA LYS A 166 -14.37 -14.94 3.69
C LYS A 166 -13.49 -16.15 3.32
N VAL A 167 -13.60 -16.64 2.09
CA VAL A 167 -12.78 -17.75 1.60
C VAL A 167 -11.33 -17.31 1.46
N ILE A 168 -11.09 -16.11 0.91
CA ILE A 168 -9.74 -15.55 0.78
C ILE A 168 -9.08 -15.38 2.15
N GLU A 169 -9.79 -14.79 3.12
CA GLU A 169 -9.30 -14.62 4.50
C GLU A 169 -8.99 -15.95 5.17
N TYR A 170 -9.87 -16.94 5.02
CA TYR A 170 -9.66 -18.29 5.54
C TYR A 170 -8.40 -18.94 4.97
N LEU A 171 -8.23 -18.92 3.65
CA LEU A 171 -7.05 -19.47 2.98
C LEU A 171 -5.78 -18.70 3.35
N GLY A 172 -5.88 -17.37 3.43
CA GLY A 172 -4.80 -16.49 3.87
C GLY A 172 -4.30 -16.80 5.27
N HIS A 173 -5.22 -16.99 6.21
CA HIS A 173 -4.88 -17.35 7.58
C HIS A 173 -4.31 -18.76 7.69
N PHE A 174 -4.86 -19.72 6.96
CA PHE A 174 -4.41 -21.10 6.98
C PHE A 174 -2.95 -21.24 6.54
N PHE A 175 -2.57 -20.59 5.45
CA PHE A 175 -1.20 -20.67 4.92
C PHE A 175 -0.24 -19.59 5.47
N ASP A 176 -0.74 -18.71 6.33
CA ASP A 176 -0.04 -17.51 6.79
C ASP A 176 0.54 -16.69 5.61
N PHE A 177 -0.30 -16.44 4.61
CA PHE A 177 0.09 -15.65 3.43
C PHE A 177 0.46 -14.21 3.78
N ASP A 178 0.01 -13.69 4.92
CA ASP A 178 0.44 -12.40 5.42
C ASP A 178 1.94 -12.40 5.77
N ALA A 179 2.44 -13.44 6.46
CA ALA A 179 3.88 -13.56 6.72
C ALA A 179 4.69 -13.85 5.45
N LEU A 180 4.15 -14.68 4.54
CA LEU A 180 4.81 -14.99 3.25
C LEU A 180 4.87 -13.76 2.33
N ALA A 181 3.85 -12.91 2.35
CA ALA A 181 3.83 -11.68 1.58
C ALA A 181 4.85 -10.65 2.07
N MET A 182 5.30 -10.72 3.33
CA MET A 182 6.38 -9.87 3.87
C MET A 182 7.78 -10.29 3.40
N ASP A 183 7.92 -11.50 2.82
CA ASP A 183 9.18 -12.00 2.23
C ASP A 183 9.29 -11.62 0.74
N TYR A 184 9.34 -10.31 0.48
CA TYR A 184 9.47 -9.72 -0.87
C TYR A 184 10.77 -10.13 -1.58
N ARG A 185 11.78 -10.62 -0.83
CA ARG A 185 13.07 -11.10 -1.35
C ARG A 185 12.96 -12.38 -2.18
N SER A 186 11.84 -13.11 -2.07
CA SER A 186 11.60 -14.34 -2.82
C SER A 186 11.31 -14.11 -4.32
N GLY A 187 11.04 -12.87 -4.74
CA GLY A 187 10.63 -12.57 -6.12
C GLY A 187 9.27 -13.14 -6.52
N ASN A 188 8.51 -13.67 -5.55
CA ASN A 188 7.24 -14.32 -5.82
C ASN A 188 6.13 -13.29 -6.13
N TYR A 189 5.57 -13.36 -7.34
CA TYR A 189 4.49 -12.47 -7.82
C TYR A 189 3.27 -12.42 -6.89
N PHE A 190 2.99 -13.52 -6.18
CA PHE A 190 1.89 -13.58 -5.22
C PHE A 190 2.03 -12.54 -4.09
N CYS A 191 3.25 -12.32 -3.58
CA CYS A 191 3.49 -11.41 -2.45
C CYS A 191 3.03 -9.97 -2.75
N TYR A 192 3.12 -9.56 -4.02
CA TYR A 192 2.72 -8.23 -4.47
C TYR A 192 1.23 -8.07 -4.76
N THR A 193 0.54 -9.17 -5.05
CA THR A 193 -0.89 -9.16 -5.40
C THR A 193 -1.76 -9.51 -4.20
N TRP A 194 -1.18 -10.09 -3.14
CA TRP A 194 -1.91 -10.49 -1.95
C TRP A 194 -2.71 -9.35 -1.31
N ARG A 195 -2.15 -8.13 -1.28
CA ARG A 195 -2.87 -6.94 -0.78
C ARG A 195 -4.13 -6.63 -1.60
N GLU A 196 -4.07 -6.73 -2.93
CA GLU A 196 -5.24 -6.58 -3.81
C GLU A 196 -6.24 -7.71 -3.60
N ILE A 197 -5.75 -8.96 -3.52
CA ILE A 197 -6.57 -10.16 -3.31
C ILE A 197 -7.38 -10.05 -2.01
N LYS A 198 -6.78 -9.53 -0.91
CA LYS A 198 -7.49 -9.29 0.37
C LYS A 198 -8.54 -8.18 0.29
N GLN A 199 -8.39 -7.24 -0.64
CA GLN A 199 -9.25 -6.06 -0.76
C GLN A 199 -10.44 -6.27 -1.71
N VAL A 200 -10.73 -7.52 -2.11
CA VAL A 200 -11.93 -7.79 -2.91
C VAL A 200 -13.21 -7.33 -2.19
N PRO A 201 -14.23 -6.86 -2.94
CA PRO A 201 -15.53 -6.54 -2.38
C PRO A 201 -16.15 -7.78 -1.73
N ALA A 202 -16.90 -7.57 -0.65
CA ALA A 202 -17.61 -8.62 0.08
C ALA A 202 -18.88 -9.10 -0.67
N PHE A 203 -18.74 -9.47 -1.95
CA PHE A 203 -19.84 -9.96 -2.77
C PHE A 203 -20.42 -11.27 -2.25
N SER A 204 -21.72 -11.44 -2.44
CA SER A 204 -22.39 -12.72 -2.23
C SER A 204 -22.25 -13.57 -3.47
N PHE A 205 -22.02 -14.87 -3.28
CA PHE A 205 -22.03 -15.85 -4.36
C PHE A 205 -23.20 -16.84 -4.18
N ASP A 206 -24.18 -16.51 -3.33
CA ASP A 206 -25.27 -17.41 -2.93
C ASP A 206 -26.16 -17.82 -4.12
N ASN A 207 -26.19 -17.00 -5.17
CA ASN A 207 -26.95 -17.26 -6.40
C ASN A 207 -26.25 -18.22 -7.36
N TYR A 208 -25.06 -18.77 -7.03
CA TYR A 208 -24.32 -19.62 -7.96
C TYR A 208 -25.12 -20.85 -8.43
N GLU A 209 -26.00 -21.40 -7.57
CA GLU A 209 -26.86 -22.54 -7.93
C GLU A 209 -27.89 -22.21 -9.01
N GLU A 210 -28.31 -20.94 -9.10
CA GLU A 210 -29.25 -20.44 -10.11
C GLU A 210 -28.60 -20.21 -11.47
N ILE A 211 -27.27 -20.28 -11.53
CA ILE A 211 -26.46 -20.06 -12.73
C ILE A 211 -25.98 -21.41 -13.26
N GLU A 212 -26.17 -21.62 -14.56
CA GLU A 212 -25.62 -22.79 -15.26
C GLU A 212 -24.12 -22.91 -14.97
N LYS A 213 -23.69 -24.13 -14.61
CA LYS A 213 -22.35 -24.40 -14.08
C LYS A 213 -21.24 -23.78 -14.92
N GLU A 214 -21.37 -23.92 -16.22
CA GLU A 214 -20.42 -23.45 -17.22
C GLU A 214 -20.32 -21.92 -17.32
N GLN A 215 -21.32 -21.19 -16.82
CA GLN A 215 -21.40 -19.73 -16.89
C GLN A 215 -21.01 -19.05 -15.58
N ARG A 216 -20.87 -19.80 -14.48
CA ARG A 216 -20.65 -19.25 -13.12
C ARG A 216 -19.39 -18.39 -13.03
N ILE A 217 -18.24 -18.93 -13.46
CA ILE A 217 -16.95 -18.24 -13.35
C ILE A 217 -16.94 -16.97 -14.21
N ASP A 218 -17.40 -17.06 -15.47
CA ASP A 218 -17.47 -15.90 -16.37
C ASP A 218 -18.41 -14.84 -15.79
N TYR A 219 -19.61 -15.23 -15.34
CA TYR A 219 -20.57 -14.31 -14.75
C TYR A 219 -19.99 -13.55 -13.55
N PHE A 220 -19.42 -14.26 -12.57
CA PHE A 220 -18.85 -13.62 -11.40
C PHE A 220 -17.62 -12.77 -11.72
N THR A 221 -16.85 -13.16 -12.74
CA THR A 221 -15.75 -12.34 -13.27
C THR A 221 -16.29 -11.05 -13.87
N GLN A 222 -17.34 -11.10 -14.72
CA GLN A 222 -17.96 -9.89 -15.27
C GLN A 222 -18.54 -8.99 -14.18
N ARG A 223 -19.13 -9.56 -13.13
CA ARG A 223 -19.63 -8.81 -11.97
C ARG A 223 -18.50 -8.08 -11.23
N TYR A 224 -17.36 -8.74 -11.03
CA TYR A 224 -16.18 -8.11 -10.44
C TYR A 224 -15.61 -7.02 -11.34
N GLU A 225 -15.51 -7.27 -12.65
CA GLU A 225 -15.05 -6.25 -13.61
C GLU A 225 -15.99 -5.05 -13.65
N LEU A 226 -17.31 -5.22 -13.49
CA LEU A 226 -18.28 -4.13 -13.37
C LEU A 226 -17.98 -3.22 -12.16
N PHE A 227 -17.59 -3.81 -11.02
CA PHE A 227 -17.14 -3.06 -9.84
C PHE A 227 -15.82 -2.34 -10.07
N ARG A 228 -14.90 -2.94 -10.81
CA ARG A 228 -13.59 -2.33 -11.08
C ARG A 228 -13.64 -1.09 -11.96
N ILE A 229 -14.69 -0.87 -12.74
CA ILE A 229 -14.82 0.33 -13.57
C ILE A 229 -14.81 1.61 -12.70
N PHE A 230 -15.23 1.51 -11.44
CA PHE A 230 -15.23 2.62 -10.50
C PHE A 230 -13.83 3.00 -9.96
N SER A 231 -12.78 2.24 -10.28
CA SER A 231 -11.43 2.42 -9.71
C SER A 231 -10.74 3.74 -10.10
N THR A 232 -11.16 4.38 -11.18
CA THR A 232 -10.53 5.61 -11.72
C THR A 232 -11.46 6.83 -11.74
N GLY A 233 -12.56 6.82 -10.98
CA GLY A 233 -13.56 7.91 -10.95
C GLY A 233 -14.90 7.53 -11.58
N ILE A 234 -15.48 8.42 -12.40
CA ILE A 234 -16.77 8.12 -13.08
C ILE A 234 -16.55 7.04 -14.14
N PRO A 235 -17.32 5.94 -14.10
CA PRO A 235 -17.31 4.94 -15.16
C PRO A 235 -17.66 5.53 -16.55
N ASP A 236 -16.89 5.17 -17.58
CA ASP A 236 -17.26 5.51 -18.95
C ASP A 236 -18.63 4.90 -19.30
N PRO A 237 -19.60 5.68 -19.82
CA PRO A 237 -20.95 5.19 -20.06
C PRO A 237 -21.02 4.03 -21.07
N SER A 238 -20.15 4.00 -22.07
CA SER A 238 -20.16 2.93 -23.07
C SER A 238 -19.64 1.62 -22.49
N VAL A 239 -18.52 1.68 -21.76
CA VAL A 239 -17.94 0.54 -21.07
C VAL A 239 -18.88 0.00 -19.99
N TRP A 240 -19.51 0.90 -19.22
CA TRP A 240 -20.50 0.56 -18.22
C TRP A 240 -21.67 -0.23 -18.82
N GLN A 241 -22.26 0.27 -19.91
CA GLN A 241 -23.41 -0.39 -20.54
C GLN A 241 -23.05 -1.75 -21.15
N GLU A 242 -21.87 -1.88 -21.75
CA GLU A 242 -21.37 -3.14 -22.29
C GLU A 242 -21.22 -4.20 -21.17
N ARG A 243 -20.56 -3.84 -20.07
CA ARG A 243 -20.33 -4.77 -18.94
C ARG A 243 -21.62 -5.11 -18.20
N LEU A 244 -22.50 -4.13 -17.99
CA LEU A 244 -23.81 -4.35 -17.38
C LEU A 244 -24.66 -5.28 -18.24
N TYR A 245 -24.58 -5.16 -19.57
CA TYR A 245 -25.28 -6.07 -20.49
C TYR A 245 -24.82 -7.52 -20.34
N GLU A 246 -23.50 -7.78 -20.28
CA GLU A 246 -22.99 -9.14 -20.10
C GLU A 246 -23.44 -9.75 -18.76
N CYS A 247 -23.48 -8.96 -17.68
CA CYS A 247 -24.04 -9.42 -16.40
C CYS A 247 -25.53 -9.77 -16.53
N LYS A 248 -26.33 -8.86 -17.08
CA LYS A 248 -27.80 -9.01 -17.18
C LYS A 248 -28.27 -10.07 -18.17
N LYS A 249 -27.42 -10.43 -19.13
CA LYS A 249 -27.65 -11.51 -20.09
C LYS A 249 -27.72 -12.87 -19.40
N THR A 250 -26.92 -13.09 -18.36
CA THR A 250 -26.88 -14.34 -17.60
C THR A 250 -27.84 -14.28 -16.41
N VAL A 251 -27.71 -13.28 -15.54
CA VAL A 251 -28.54 -13.12 -14.34
C VAL A 251 -29.21 -11.76 -14.35
N ARG A 252 -30.55 -11.76 -14.39
CA ARG A 252 -31.33 -10.51 -14.46
C ARG A 252 -31.45 -9.78 -13.12
N ASN A 253 -31.41 -10.53 -12.02
CA ASN A 253 -31.72 -10.06 -10.68
C ASN A 253 -30.64 -10.51 -9.70
N ASP A 254 -29.43 -9.98 -9.86
CA ASP A 254 -28.38 -10.07 -8.85
C ASP A 254 -28.38 -8.76 -8.05
N PHE A 255 -28.45 -8.88 -6.73
CA PHE A 255 -28.59 -7.72 -5.86
C PHE A 255 -27.30 -6.89 -5.79
N ASP A 256 -26.12 -7.52 -5.90
CA ASP A 256 -24.83 -6.83 -5.93
C ASP A 256 -24.72 -6.03 -7.24
N VAL A 257 -25.14 -6.62 -8.37
CA VAL A 257 -25.22 -5.90 -9.65
C VAL A 257 -26.19 -4.70 -9.57
N ILE A 258 -27.36 -4.87 -8.95
CA ILE A 258 -28.31 -3.76 -8.76
C ILE A 258 -27.71 -2.66 -7.86
N ASN A 259 -26.98 -3.02 -6.81
CA ASN A 259 -26.28 -2.05 -5.97
C ASN A 259 -25.20 -1.28 -6.77
N LEU A 260 -24.51 -1.93 -7.70
CA LEU A 260 -23.59 -1.24 -8.62
C LEU A 260 -24.33 -0.32 -9.60
N GLU A 261 -25.53 -0.68 -10.06
CA GLU A 261 -26.37 0.22 -10.84
C GLU A 261 -26.77 1.47 -10.05
N ILE A 262 -27.13 1.30 -8.77
CA ILE A 262 -27.40 2.42 -7.86
C ILE A 262 -26.15 3.29 -7.69
N ALA A 263 -24.99 2.68 -7.46
CA ALA A 263 -23.72 3.39 -7.34
C ALA A 263 -23.42 4.21 -8.60
N TYR A 264 -23.57 3.62 -9.80
CA TYR A 264 -23.38 4.31 -11.07
C TYR A 264 -24.37 5.47 -11.24
N LEU A 265 -25.64 5.26 -10.90
CA LEU A 265 -26.67 6.29 -10.95
C LEU A 265 -26.30 7.50 -10.08
N LEU A 266 -25.89 7.24 -8.83
CA LEU A 266 -25.47 8.28 -7.90
C LEU A 266 -24.15 8.94 -8.33
N MET A 267 -23.18 8.23 -8.88
CA MET A 267 -21.96 8.82 -9.43
C MET A 267 -22.24 9.88 -10.51
N ASN A 268 -23.33 9.72 -11.27
CA ASN A 268 -23.73 10.64 -12.33
C ASN A 268 -24.62 11.81 -11.86
N ASP A 269 -25.22 11.71 -10.67
CA ASP A 269 -26.13 12.73 -10.13
C ASP A 269 -26.26 12.62 -8.59
N PHE A 270 -25.14 12.66 -7.88
CA PHE A 270 -25.10 12.46 -6.42
C PHE A 270 -25.79 13.58 -5.63
N ARG A 271 -26.04 14.72 -6.28
CA ARG A 271 -26.81 15.85 -5.74
C ARG A 271 -28.31 15.71 -5.96
N LEU A 272 -28.74 14.67 -6.68
CA LEU A 272 -30.13 14.37 -7.04
C LEU A 272 -30.86 15.54 -7.71
N GLU A 273 -30.19 16.19 -8.66
CA GLU A 273 -30.75 17.36 -9.35
C GLU A 273 -31.81 16.97 -10.39
N LYS A 274 -31.79 15.72 -10.86
CA LYS A 274 -32.76 15.21 -11.83
C LYS A 274 -33.79 14.32 -11.13
N GLU A 275 -35.07 14.65 -11.31
CA GLU A 275 -36.19 13.85 -10.80
C GLU A 275 -36.17 12.40 -11.35
N GLN A 276 -35.68 12.22 -12.58
CA GLN A 276 -35.50 10.91 -13.17
C GLN A 276 -34.54 10.03 -12.36
N THR A 277 -33.42 10.57 -11.87
CA THR A 277 -32.47 9.86 -11.01
C THR A 277 -33.15 9.33 -9.76
N ILE A 278 -34.01 10.13 -9.15
CA ILE A 278 -34.76 9.75 -7.94
C ILE A 278 -35.72 8.59 -8.25
N ASN A 279 -36.46 8.66 -9.36
CA ASN A 279 -37.39 7.61 -9.76
C ASN A 279 -36.66 6.30 -10.08
N ASP A 280 -35.55 6.38 -10.82
CA ASP A 280 -34.72 5.22 -11.16
C ASP A 280 -34.09 4.61 -9.90
N PHE A 281 -33.67 5.45 -8.93
CA PHE A 281 -33.17 4.99 -7.64
C PHE A 281 -34.20 4.16 -6.89
N TYR A 282 -35.42 4.66 -6.67
CA TYR A 282 -36.43 3.90 -5.91
C TYR A 282 -36.86 2.63 -6.66
N TYR A 283 -36.89 2.66 -8.00
CA TYR A 283 -37.12 1.46 -8.80
C TYR A 283 -36.04 0.39 -8.57
N LEU A 284 -34.76 0.78 -8.60
CA LEU A 284 -33.64 -0.13 -8.34
C LEU A 284 -33.62 -0.61 -6.88
N PHE A 285 -33.85 0.29 -5.93
CA PHE A 285 -33.88 -0.01 -4.50
C PHE A 285 -35.00 -1.01 -4.17
N GLU A 286 -36.22 -0.80 -4.66
CA GLU A 286 -37.31 -1.76 -4.46
C GLU A 286 -37.01 -3.14 -5.07
N ARG A 287 -36.30 -3.16 -6.20
CA ARG A 287 -35.85 -4.42 -6.81
C ARG A 287 -34.80 -5.12 -5.93
N ALA A 288 -33.84 -4.38 -5.37
CA ALA A 288 -32.85 -4.92 -4.45
C ALA A 288 -33.50 -5.46 -3.17
N GLU A 289 -34.41 -4.69 -2.54
CA GLU A 289 -35.12 -5.11 -1.32
C GLU A 289 -35.95 -6.37 -1.52
N LYS A 290 -36.57 -6.55 -2.69
CA LYS A 290 -37.33 -7.77 -3.01
C LYS A 290 -36.47 -9.03 -3.06
N LEU A 291 -35.18 -8.89 -3.36
CA LEU A 291 -34.24 -10.01 -3.38
C LEU A 291 -33.67 -10.27 -1.99
N LYS A 292 -33.08 -9.23 -1.39
CA LYS A 292 -32.41 -9.30 -0.09
C LYS A 292 -32.20 -7.89 0.45
N THR A 293 -32.64 -7.64 1.69
CA THR A 293 -32.23 -6.43 2.41
C THR A 293 -30.76 -6.55 2.78
N ASN A 294 -29.95 -5.53 2.46
CA ASN A 294 -28.54 -5.48 2.82
C ASN A 294 -28.12 -4.07 3.26
N SER A 295 -26.96 -4.02 3.92
CA SER A 295 -26.33 -2.78 4.41
C SER A 295 -26.14 -1.76 3.29
N THR A 296 -25.66 -2.19 2.13
CA THR A 296 -25.35 -1.32 0.97
C THR A 296 -26.57 -0.56 0.44
N SER A 297 -27.67 -1.26 0.14
CA SER A 297 -28.90 -0.64 -0.38
C SER A 297 -29.55 0.26 0.67
N THR A 298 -29.47 -0.13 1.94
CA THR A 298 -29.94 0.67 3.08
C THR A 298 -29.13 1.95 3.24
N PHE A 299 -27.80 1.90 3.08
CA PHE A 299 -26.94 3.08 3.08
C PHE A 299 -27.30 4.03 1.93
N PHE A 300 -27.44 3.53 0.70
CA PHE A 300 -27.81 4.37 -0.42
C PHE A 300 -29.17 5.04 -0.22
N LYS A 301 -30.14 4.33 0.37
CA LYS A 301 -31.43 4.92 0.75
C LYS A 301 -31.27 6.01 1.82
N ALA A 302 -30.49 5.76 2.87
CA ALA A 302 -30.21 6.77 3.90
C ALA A 302 -29.59 8.04 3.28
N TYR A 303 -28.65 7.88 2.34
CA TYR A 303 -28.07 8.98 1.58
C TYR A 303 -29.12 9.74 0.77
N VAL A 304 -29.93 9.05 -0.03
CA VAL A 304 -30.96 9.68 -0.88
C VAL A 304 -32.01 10.40 -0.06
N ASP A 305 -32.52 9.77 1.00
CA ASP A 305 -33.53 10.35 1.89
C ASP A 305 -32.99 11.61 2.59
N TRP A 306 -31.70 11.65 2.95
CA TRP A 306 -31.05 12.85 3.51
C TRP A 306 -30.88 13.98 2.49
N VAL A 307 -30.40 13.69 1.26
CA VAL A 307 -30.28 14.72 0.21
C VAL A 307 -31.65 15.36 -0.07
N ARG A 308 -32.71 14.55 -0.02
CA ARG A 308 -34.11 14.98 -0.13
C ARG A 308 -34.66 15.69 1.11
N LYS A 309 -33.89 15.80 2.19
CA LYS A 309 -34.26 16.39 3.49
C LYS A 309 -35.40 15.65 4.21
N GLU A 310 -35.55 14.37 3.93
CA GLU A 310 -36.54 13.50 4.58
C GLU A 310 -36.00 12.86 5.86
N GLN A 311 -34.67 12.74 5.97
CA GLN A 311 -33.98 12.22 7.15
C GLN A 311 -32.82 13.14 7.58
N PRO A 312 -32.49 13.19 8.90
CA PRO A 312 -31.35 13.96 9.35
C PRO A 312 -30.02 13.27 9.00
N VAL A 313 -28.98 14.08 8.84
CA VAL A 313 -27.63 13.65 8.42
C VAL A 313 -27.00 12.59 9.34
N ASN A 314 -27.40 12.54 10.61
CA ASN A 314 -26.87 11.60 11.60
C ASN A 314 -27.04 10.14 11.16
N HIS A 315 -28.13 9.81 10.44
CA HIS A 315 -28.35 8.44 9.96
C HIS A 315 -27.29 7.97 8.95
N ILE A 316 -26.62 8.90 8.27
CA ILE A 316 -25.50 8.58 7.37
C ILE A 316 -24.19 8.51 8.15
N LEU A 317 -23.93 9.52 9.00
CA LEU A 317 -22.68 9.63 9.73
C LEU A 317 -22.46 8.48 10.73
N THR A 318 -23.54 7.94 11.31
CA THR A 318 -23.47 6.80 12.23
C THR A 318 -23.76 5.46 11.55
N PHE A 319 -23.84 5.42 10.22
CA PHE A 319 -24.12 4.18 9.51
C PHE A 319 -22.89 3.27 9.57
N ASP A 320 -23.09 2.02 10.00
CA ASP A 320 -22.03 1.02 9.95
C ASP A 320 -21.81 0.58 8.51
N ARG A 321 -20.67 1.01 7.95
CA ARG A 321 -20.28 0.72 6.57
C ARG A 321 -19.39 -0.52 6.45
N SER A 322 -19.05 -1.20 7.55
CA SER A 322 -18.12 -2.34 7.55
C SER A 322 -18.56 -3.50 6.66
N GLU A 323 -19.87 -3.71 6.53
CA GLU A 323 -20.46 -4.75 5.69
C GLU A 323 -20.95 -4.23 4.33
N THR A 324 -20.69 -2.97 3.99
CA THR A 324 -21.18 -2.40 2.72
C THR A 324 -20.24 -2.74 1.57
N VAL A 325 -20.83 -2.95 0.39
CA VAL A 325 -20.13 -3.25 -0.85
C VAL A 325 -20.25 -2.05 -1.78
N ILE A 326 -19.66 -0.93 -1.36
CA ILE A 326 -19.69 0.33 -2.09
C ILE A 326 -18.30 0.54 -2.72
N PRO A 327 -18.22 0.81 -4.04
CA PRO A 327 -16.95 1.19 -4.64
C PRO A 327 -16.37 2.42 -3.95
N SER A 328 -15.05 2.41 -3.71
CA SER A 328 -14.38 3.48 -2.95
C SER A 328 -14.67 4.86 -3.52
N SER A 329 -14.55 5.07 -4.82
CA SER A 329 -14.85 6.36 -5.48
C SER A 329 -16.29 6.83 -5.24
N THR A 330 -17.26 5.92 -5.24
CA THR A 330 -18.66 6.21 -4.91
C THR A 330 -18.77 6.64 -3.44
N ASP A 331 -18.22 5.86 -2.50
CA ASP A 331 -18.26 6.20 -1.08
C ASP A 331 -17.63 7.57 -0.80
N HIS A 332 -16.46 7.84 -1.39
CA HIS A 332 -15.77 9.11 -1.29
C HIS A 332 -16.60 10.27 -1.87
N LEU A 333 -17.24 10.06 -3.03
CA LEU A 333 -18.09 11.09 -3.63
C LEU A 333 -19.28 11.43 -2.71
N LEU A 334 -20.00 10.42 -2.24
CA LEU A 334 -21.19 10.60 -1.41
C LEU A 334 -20.83 11.20 -0.05
N MET A 335 -19.82 10.67 0.64
CA MET A 335 -19.42 11.17 1.96
C MET A 335 -18.79 12.55 1.89
N GLY A 336 -17.97 12.84 0.88
CA GLY A 336 -17.46 14.19 0.70
C GLY A 336 -18.58 15.20 0.45
N TYR A 337 -19.67 14.81 -0.22
CA TYR A 337 -20.86 15.67 -0.36
C TYR A 337 -21.55 15.93 0.97
N VAL A 338 -21.70 14.89 1.80
CA VAL A 338 -22.23 15.02 3.16
C VAL A 338 -21.41 16.03 3.96
N TYR A 339 -20.09 15.88 4.00
CA TYR A 339 -19.21 16.79 4.73
C TYR A 339 -19.20 18.20 4.13
N PHE A 340 -19.29 18.32 2.82
CA PHE A 340 -19.35 19.62 2.14
C PHE A 340 -20.62 20.38 2.54
N GLN A 341 -21.78 19.72 2.55
CA GLN A 341 -23.04 20.33 3.01
C GLN A 341 -23.01 20.73 4.49
N LEU A 342 -22.25 19.99 5.31
CA LEU A 342 -21.99 20.32 6.71
C LEU A 342 -20.92 21.40 6.91
N LYS A 343 -20.31 21.92 5.83
CA LYS A 343 -19.19 22.88 5.84
C LYS A 343 -17.97 22.37 6.60
N ARG A 344 -17.75 21.05 6.62
CA ARG A 344 -16.57 20.40 7.22
C ARG A 344 -15.52 20.17 6.14
N TYR A 345 -14.88 21.25 5.72
CA TYR A 345 -14.03 21.26 4.53
C TYR A 345 -12.76 20.41 4.64
N SER A 346 -12.22 20.21 5.85
CA SER A 346 -11.12 19.27 6.09
C SER A 346 -11.51 17.84 5.72
N SER A 347 -12.64 17.35 6.24
CA SER A 347 -13.20 16.04 5.87
C SER A 347 -13.62 16.00 4.40
N THR A 348 -14.16 17.08 3.84
CA THR A 348 -14.44 17.14 2.40
C THR A 348 -13.17 16.94 1.58
N LYS A 349 -12.06 17.56 1.96
CA LYS A 349 -10.77 17.41 1.28
C LYS A 349 -10.27 15.96 1.36
N GLU A 350 -10.31 15.35 2.55
CA GLU A 350 -9.95 13.94 2.75
C GLU A 350 -10.68 13.01 1.77
N TYR A 351 -11.98 13.23 1.55
CA TYR A 351 -12.76 12.39 0.64
C TYR A 351 -12.66 12.79 -0.84
N TRP A 352 -12.60 14.08 -1.18
CA TRP A 352 -12.72 14.55 -2.56
C TRP A 352 -11.40 14.93 -3.22
N GLU A 353 -10.30 15.10 -2.50
CA GLU A 353 -9.05 15.61 -3.07
C GLU A 353 -8.59 14.79 -4.28
N GLU A 354 -8.37 13.48 -4.10
CA GLU A 354 -7.92 12.60 -5.18
C GLU A 354 -8.97 12.46 -6.30
N LEU A 355 -10.23 12.31 -5.95
CA LEU A 355 -11.32 12.19 -6.92
C LEU A 355 -11.46 13.45 -7.80
N SER A 356 -11.24 14.64 -7.21
CA SER A 356 -11.30 15.92 -7.91
C SER A 356 -10.13 16.17 -8.84
N LYS A 357 -8.93 15.63 -8.52
CA LYS A 357 -7.78 15.65 -9.42
C LYS A 357 -8.01 14.73 -10.63
N GLN A 358 -8.56 13.54 -10.39
CA GLN A 358 -8.81 12.54 -11.44
C GLN A 358 -9.98 12.91 -12.35
N THR A 359 -11.10 13.38 -11.78
CA THR A 359 -12.32 13.75 -12.53
C THR A 359 -12.86 15.12 -12.10
N PRO A 360 -12.20 16.23 -12.47
CA PRO A 360 -12.64 17.58 -12.06
C PRO A 360 -14.06 17.93 -12.51
N SER A 361 -14.54 17.34 -13.61
CA SER A 361 -15.87 17.58 -14.19
C SER A 361 -17.04 17.11 -13.30
N LEU A 362 -16.79 16.29 -12.27
CA LEU A 362 -17.78 15.89 -11.26
C LEU A 362 -18.25 17.06 -10.39
N PHE A 363 -17.37 18.03 -10.17
CA PHE A 363 -17.49 19.03 -9.13
C PHE A 363 -17.90 20.38 -9.73
N LYS A 364 -18.69 21.14 -8.97
CA LYS A 364 -19.03 22.52 -9.31
C LYS A 364 -17.84 23.44 -8.97
N ALA A 365 -17.83 24.64 -9.55
CA ALA A 365 -16.74 25.58 -9.36
C ALA A 365 -16.55 26.01 -7.90
N ASP A 366 -17.65 26.16 -7.14
CA ASP A 366 -17.63 26.48 -5.72
C ASP A 366 -17.15 25.31 -4.84
N GLU A 367 -17.46 24.08 -5.22
CA GLU A 367 -16.95 22.87 -4.56
C GLU A 367 -15.43 22.70 -4.81
N LEU A 368 -14.97 22.92 -6.04
CA LEU A 368 -13.54 22.88 -6.37
C LEU A 368 -12.74 24.00 -5.69
N ALA A 369 -13.33 25.19 -5.54
CA ALA A 369 -12.67 26.31 -4.86
C ALA A 369 -12.37 26.03 -3.38
N VAL A 370 -13.17 25.16 -2.74
CA VAL A 370 -12.93 24.71 -1.37
C VAL A 370 -11.77 23.70 -1.29
N LEU A 371 -11.56 22.90 -2.34
CA LEU A 371 -10.50 21.89 -2.41
C LEU A 371 -9.15 22.51 -2.81
N PHE A 372 -9.19 23.49 -3.71
CA PHE A 372 -8.03 24.20 -4.24
C PHE A 372 -8.27 25.72 -4.10
N PRO A 373 -8.04 26.30 -2.92
CA PRO A 373 -8.07 27.75 -2.78
C PRO A 373 -7.05 28.33 -3.76
N SER A 374 -7.55 29.12 -4.70
CA SER A 374 -6.71 29.77 -5.69
C SER A 374 -6.09 31.00 -5.03
N GLU A 375 -4.76 31.10 -5.09
CA GLU A 375 -4.10 32.38 -4.82
C GLU A 375 -4.71 33.47 -5.73
N PRO A 376 -4.89 34.70 -5.23
CA PRO A 376 -5.46 35.77 -6.01
C PRO A 376 -4.55 36.10 -7.20
N VAL A 377 -4.95 35.63 -8.39
CA VAL A 377 -4.24 35.90 -9.64
C VAL A 377 -4.20 37.41 -9.90
N ALA A 378 -3.00 37.98 -9.85
CA ALA A 378 -2.75 39.33 -10.35
C ALA A 378 -3.10 39.40 -11.85
N ILE A 379 -4.12 40.20 -12.18
CA ILE A 379 -4.60 40.39 -13.54
C ILE A 379 -3.51 41.08 -14.37
N GLN A 380 -2.77 40.32 -15.19
CA GLN A 380 -2.01 40.89 -16.30
C GLN A 380 -2.85 40.91 -17.59
N GLN A 381 -2.94 42.08 -18.18
CA GLN A 381 -3.76 42.41 -19.35
C GLN A 381 -3.34 41.64 -20.61
N LYS A 382 -4.32 41.00 -21.28
CA LYS A 382 -4.17 40.31 -22.56
C LYS A 382 -3.61 41.22 -23.67
N LYS A 383 -2.50 40.82 -24.30
CA LYS A 383 -2.14 41.24 -25.67
C LYS A 383 -2.78 40.29 -26.69
N GLN A 384 -3.49 40.86 -27.68
CA GLN A 384 -4.10 40.14 -28.81
C GLN A 384 -3.03 39.38 -29.62
N LYS A 385 -3.26 38.09 -29.87
CA LYS A 385 -2.43 37.28 -30.78
C LYS A 385 -2.93 37.44 -32.22
N GLY A 386 -2.00 37.70 -33.14
CA GLY A 386 -2.25 37.96 -34.55
C GLY A 386 -2.53 36.71 -35.40
N THR A 387 -3.00 36.97 -36.62
CA THR A 387 -3.57 36.07 -37.63
C THR A 387 -2.72 34.86 -38.04
N GLY A 388 -1.43 34.80 -37.66
CA GLY A 388 -0.53 33.67 -37.96
C GLY A 388 -0.80 32.40 -37.15
N TYR A 389 -1.40 32.51 -35.97
CA TYR A 389 -1.72 31.35 -35.12
C TYR A 389 -2.72 30.38 -35.78
N TYR A 390 -3.68 30.91 -36.53
CA TYR A 390 -4.72 30.10 -37.19
C TYR A 390 -4.20 29.33 -38.41
N ILE A 391 -3.12 29.79 -39.05
CA ILE A 391 -2.49 29.11 -40.19
C ILE A 391 -1.70 27.89 -39.70
N TRP A 392 -1.07 27.98 -38.52
CA TRP A 392 -0.32 26.88 -37.91
C TRP A 392 -1.24 25.75 -37.43
N VAL A 393 -2.37 26.08 -36.79
CA VAL A 393 -3.37 25.10 -36.35
C VAL A 393 -4.00 24.33 -37.53
N PHE A 394 -4.20 24.98 -38.68
CA PHE A 394 -4.74 24.32 -39.87
C PHE A 394 -3.75 23.31 -40.49
N PHE A 395 -2.45 23.56 -40.38
CA PHE A 395 -1.40 22.66 -40.89
C PHE A 395 -1.28 21.37 -40.06
N VAL A 396 -1.47 21.47 -38.73
CA VAL A 396 -1.40 20.33 -37.81
C VAL A 396 -2.60 19.39 -37.99
N ILE A 397 -3.79 19.92 -38.26
CA ILE A 397 -5.01 19.12 -38.51
C ILE A 397 -4.93 18.35 -39.83
N MET A 398 -4.28 18.91 -40.86
CA MET A 398 -4.13 18.25 -42.16
C MET A 398 -3.14 17.07 -42.12
N MET A 399 -2.13 17.12 -41.24
CA MET A 399 -1.16 16.02 -41.06
C MET A 399 -1.77 14.80 -40.36
N PHE A 400 -2.78 15.00 -39.51
CA PHE A 400 -3.47 13.91 -38.80
C PHE A 400 -4.43 13.11 -39.70
N LEU A 401 -4.92 13.70 -40.80
CA LEU A 401 -5.88 13.06 -41.71
C LEU A 401 -5.24 12.14 -42.77
N LEU A 402 -3.91 12.03 -42.82
CA LEU A 402 -3.19 11.23 -43.83
C LEU A 402 -2.61 9.89 -43.32
N LYS A 403 -2.80 9.54 -42.03
CA LYS A 403 -2.26 8.30 -41.43
C LYS A 403 -3.30 7.23 -41.04
N PHE A 404 -4.53 7.28 -41.57
CA PHE A 404 -5.51 6.21 -41.40
C PHE A 404 -5.98 5.65 -42.76
N SER A 405 -5.21 4.72 -43.31
CA SER A 405 -5.70 3.76 -44.32
C SER A 405 -4.77 2.56 -44.50
N SER A 406 -4.92 1.54 -43.65
CA SER A 406 -4.79 0.08 -43.91
C SER A 406 -4.69 -0.61 -42.54
N LEU A 407 -5.24 -1.78 -42.23
CA LEU A 407 -5.79 -2.87 -43.01
C LEU A 407 -6.66 -3.71 -42.05
N ALA A 408 -7.78 -4.22 -42.53
CA ALA A 408 -8.62 -5.18 -41.81
C ALA A 408 -8.21 -6.61 -42.16
N SER A 409 -8.29 -7.57 -41.23
CA SER A 409 -8.64 -8.96 -41.57
C SER A 409 -9.23 -9.76 -40.39
N LYS A 410 -9.88 -10.87 -40.72
CA LYS A 410 -11.00 -11.57 -40.06
C LYS A 410 -10.59 -12.86 -39.31
N SER A 411 -11.59 -13.41 -38.58
CA SER A 411 -11.88 -14.85 -38.32
C SER A 411 -11.33 -15.39 -36.98
N SER A 412 -12.00 -16.23 -36.17
CA SER A 412 -13.19 -17.08 -36.33
C SER A 412 -13.74 -17.48 -34.94
N LYS A 413 -15.04 -17.79 -34.87
CA LYS A 413 -15.68 -18.51 -33.73
C LYS A 413 -15.38 -20.01 -33.81
N LYS A 414 -15.17 -20.68 -32.66
CA LYS A 414 -15.91 -21.89 -32.18
C LYS A 414 -15.32 -22.45 -30.85
N PRO A 415 -16.03 -23.36 -30.14
CA PRO A 415 -16.18 -23.33 -28.68
C PRO A 415 -15.49 -24.49 -27.94
N SER A 416 -15.74 -24.53 -26.62
CA SER A 416 -15.78 -25.68 -25.69
C SER A 416 -14.57 -25.89 -24.77
N TYR A 417 -14.95 -26.23 -23.54
CA TYR A 417 -14.26 -26.34 -22.26
C TYR A 417 -12.94 -27.10 -22.26
N THR A 418 -12.08 -26.71 -21.32
CA THR A 418 -10.76 -27.28 -21.12
C THR A 418 -10.53 -27.62 -19.64
N THR A 419 -10.04 -28.84 -19.42
CA THR A 419 -9.67 -29.46 -18.14
C THR A 419 -8.28 -29.03 -17.64
N ILE A 420 -8.03 -29.26 -16.35
CA ILE A 420 -6.96 -28.66 -15.53
C ILE A 420 -5.51 -28.96 -15.99
N SER A 421 -5.25 -29.89 -16.90
CA SER A 421 -3.89 -30.15 -17.42
C SER A 421 -3.41 -29.17 -18.50
N GLU A 422 -4.28 -28.35 -19.09
CA GLU A 422 -3.87 -27.33 -20.11
C GLU A 422 -3.51 -25.97 -19.49
N VAL A 423 -3.70 -25.80 -18.18
CA VAL A 423 -3.41 -24.56 -17.46
C VAL A 423 -1.92 -24.20 -17.57
N GLN A 424 -1.00 -25.18 -17.49
CA GLN A 424 0.45 -24.92 -17.58
C GLN A 424 0.94 -24.44 -18.95
N THR A 425 0.24 -24.73 -20.04
CA THR A 425 0.65 -24.34 -21.41
C THR A 425 -0.04 -23.08 -21.93
N LEU A 426 -1.08 -22.59 -21.25
CA LEU A 426 -1.77 -21.33 -21.57
C LEU A 426 -0.99 -20.08 -21.13
N PHE A 427 0.02 -20.22 -20.27
CA PHE A 427 0.79 -19.11 -19.69
C PHE A 427 1.82 -18.44 -20.62
N SER A 428 1.82 -18.73 -21.91
CA SER A 428 2.69 -18.05 -22.90
C SER A 428 1.97 -16.97 -23.72
N GLY A 429 0.64 -16.98 -23.76
CA GLY A 429 -0.16 -16.06 -24.57
C GLY A 429 -0.53 -14.73 -23.88
N GLU A 430 -0.49 -14.68 -22.55
CA GLU A 430 -0.83 -13.46 -21.79
C GLU A 430 0.30 -12.44 -21.71
N SER A 431 1.54 -12.79 -22.08
CA SER A 431 2.66 -11.84 -22.14
C SER A 431 2.40 -10.66 -23.10
N ALA A 432 1.67 -10.89 -24.20
CA ALA A 432 1.37 -9.84 -25.19
C ALA A 432 0.26 -8.86 -24.73
N THR A 433 -0.69 -9.34 -23.92
CA THR A 433 -1.73 -8.49 -23.29
C THR A 433 -1.19 -7.80 -22.03
N PHE A 434 -0.23 -8.45 -21.36
CA PHE A 434 0.52 -7.94 -20.22
C PHE A 434 1.40 -6.74 -20.59
N ASN A 435 2.09 -6.76 -21.74
CA ASN A 435 2.82 -5.58 -22.23
C ASN A 435 1.95 -4.34 -22.39
N LYS A 436 0.66 -4.50 -22.75
CA LYS A 436 -0.27 -3.37 -22.88
C LYS A 436 -0.72 -2.80 -21.54
N ARG A 437 -0.81 -3.64 -20.49
CA ARG A 437 -1.18 -3.24 -19.13
C ARG A 437 0.03 -2.70 -18.34
N PHE A 438 1.22 -3.24 -18.59
CA PHE A 438 2.49 -2.78 -18.03
C PHE A 438 2.82 -1.35 -18.50
N ILE A 439 2.53 -1.03 -19.76
CA ILE A 439 2.71 0.33 -20.30
C ILE A 439 1.73 1.36 -19.68
N GLU A 440 0.53 0.97 -19.25
CA GLU A 440 -0.44 1.91 -18.67
C GLU A 440 -0.10 2.33 -17.23
N THR A 441 0.47 1.46 -16.40
CA THR A 441 0.77 1.74 -14.99
C THR A 441 2.00 2.63 -14.78
N HIS A 442 2.99 2.56 -15.69
CA HIS A 442 4.26 3.29 -15.57
C HIS A 442 4.34 4.52 -16.47
N LYS A 443 3.27 4.81 -17.23
CA LYS A 443 3.16 6.00 -18.07
C LYS A 443 3.43 7.30 -17.29
N SER A 444 3.05 7.34 -16.02
CA SER A 444 3.30 8.47 -15.13
C SER A 444 4.78 8.75 -14.89
N LEU A 445 5.63 7.71 -14.83
CA LEU A 445 7.09 7.85 -14.69
C LEU A 445 7.72 8.31 -16.01
N LYS A 446 7.35 7.67 -17.12
CA LYS A 446 7.83 8.03 -18.47
C LYS A 446 7.46 9.46 -18.87
N GLU A 447 6.23 9.89 -18.59
CA GLU A 447 5.72 11.23 -18.92
C GLU A 447 5.98 12.28 -17.82
N SER A 448 6.68 11.92 -16.74
CA SER A 448 6.99 12.85 -15.65
C SER A 448 7.81 14.04 -16.16
N LYS A 449 7.66 15.20 -15.52
CA LYS A 449 8.51 16.36 -15.80
C LYS A 449 9.89 16.25 -15.15
N HIS A 450 10.04 15.34 -14.20
CA HIS A 450 11.25 15.15 -13.42
C HIS A 450 12.19 14.14 -14.08
N ALA A 451 13.46 14.51 -14.21
CA ALA A 451 14.45 13.65 -14.86
C ALA A 451 14.71 12.35 -14.08
N TYR A 452 14.62 12.38 -12.74
CA TYR A 452 14.79 11.20 -11.89
C TYR A 452 13.67 10.16 -12.08
N ASP A 453 12.42 10.57 -12.29
CA ASP A 453 11.31 9.63 -12.55
C ASP A 453 11.49 8.91 -13.89
N GLN A 454 11.88 9.67 -14.93
CA GLN A 454 12.20 9.13 -16.24
C GLN A 454 13.44 8.21 -16.17
N PHE A 455 14.43 8.56 -15.36
CA PHE A 455 15.61 7.73 -15.13
C PHE A 455 15.23 6.37 -14.56
N LEU A 456 14.43 6.35 -13.50
CA LEU A 456 13.96 5.10 -12.90
C LEU A 456 13.16 4.26 -13.89
N TYR A 457 12.34 4.90 -14.73
CA TYR A 457 11.63 4.22 -15.81
C TYR A 457 12.60 3.54 -16.79
N TYR A 458 13.55 4.27 -17.36
CA TYR A 458 14.43 3.77 -18.42
C TYR A 458 15.54 2.81 -17.95
N PHE A 459 15.85 2.75 -16.65
CA PHE A 459 16.92 1.89 -16.14
C PHE A 459 16.42 0.75 -15.24
N TYR A 460 15.24 0.89 -14.62
CA TYR A 460 14.71 -0.10 -13.66
C TYR A 460 13.31 -0.63 -14.02
N VAL A 461 12.56 0.02 -14.91
CA VAL A 461 11.19 -0.41 -15.28
C VAL A 461 11.11 -1.00 -16.69
N ASP A 462 11.50 -0.22 -17.70
CA ASP A 462 11.50 -0.63 -19.11
C ASP A 462 12.80 -0.19 -19.80
N PRO A 463 13.89 -0.96 -19.62
CA PRO A 463 15.18 -0.61 -20.18
C PRO A 463 15.31 -0.85 -21.68
N GLU A 464 14.31 -1.48 -22.31
CA GLU A 464 14.27 -1.74 -23.75
C GLU A 464 13.46 -0.67 -24.52
N ASP A 465 12.94 0.35 -23.84
CA ASP A 465 12.17 1.43 -24.45
C ASP A 465 13.00 2.23 -25.46
N GLU A 466 12.46 2.43 -26.67
CA GLU A 466 13.14 3.10 -27.79
C GLU A 466 13.51 4.57 -27.49
N GLU A 467 12.84 5.21 -26.52
CA GLU A 467 13.10 6.61 -26.14
C GLU A 467 14.25 6.78 -25.13
N LYS A 468 14.79 5.68 -24.57
CA LYS A 468 15.89 5.72 -23.59
C LYS A 468 17.12 6.50 -24.08
N GLU A 469 17.55 6.25 -25.32
CA GLU A 469 18.72 6.96 -25.90
C GLU A 469 18.47 8.46 -26.03
N THR A 470 17.23 8.87 -26.31
CA THR A 470 16.85 10.29 -26.38
C THR A 470 16.90 10.91 -24.98
N PHE A 471 16.41 10.20 -23.96
CA PHE A 471 16.51 10.63 -22.57
C PHE A 471 17.97 10.81 -22.12
N ILE A 472 18.84 9.84 -22.40
CA ILE A 472 20.27 9.90 -22.06
C ILE A 472 20.93 11.15 -22.68
N GLU A 473 20.63 11.46 -23.94
CA GLU A 473 21.20 12.61 -24.63
C GLU A 473 20.65 13.96 -24.13
N GLU A 474 19.36 14.03 -23.81
CA GLU A 474 18.70 15.29 -23.44
C GLU A 474 18.82 15.62 -21.94
N LYS A 475 18.75 14.61 -21.06
CA LYS A 475 18.56 14.77 -19.61
C LYS A 475 19.76 14.38 -18.75
N LEU A 476 20.73 13.65 -19.30
CA LEU A 476 21.96 13.29 -18.59
C LEU A 476 23.16 14.11 -19.08
N THR A 477 24.09 14.36 -18.17
CA THR A 477 25.38 14.99 -18.47
C THR A 477 26.47 14.36 -17.59
N GLY A 478 27.73 14.75 -17.81
CA GLY A 478 28.86 14.35 -16.96
C GLY A 478 28.98 12.83 -16.76
N SER A 479 29.28 12.43 -15.51
CA SER A 479 29.49 11.03 -15.13
C SER A 479 28.23 10.18 -15.29
N ALA A 480 27.04 10.75 -15.03
CA ALA A 480 25.78 10.05 -15.19
C ALA A 480 25.57 9.60 -16.65
N LYS A 481 25.89 10.46 -17.63
CA LYS A 481 25.77 10.12 -19.04
C LYS A 481 26.75 9.02 -19.47
N GLU A 482 28.01 9.13 -19.05
CA GLU A 482 29.03 8.14 -19.38
C GLU A 482 28.69 6.76 -18.81
N MET A 483 28.17 6.69 -17.58
CA MET A 483 27.72 5.43 -16.98
C MET A 483 26.48 4.88 -17.67
N ALA A 484 25.47 5.73 -17.92
CA ALA A 484 24.23 5.33 -18.58
C ALA A 484 24.44 4.69 -19.97
N GLN A 485 25.46 5.13 -20.72
CA GLN A 485 25.80 4.57 -22.03
C GLN A 485 26.54 3.22 -21.96
N ASN A 486 27.18 2.92 -20.83
CA ASN A 486 28.06 1.75 -20.67
C ASN A 486 27.54 0.74 -19.64
N VAL A 487 26.44 1.03 -18.96
CA VAL A 487 25.89 0.17 -17.91
C VAL A 487 25.33 -1.12 -18.50
N THR A 488 25.70 -2.24 -17.89
CA THR A 488 25.05 -3.52 -18.17
C THR A 488 23.80 -3.62 -17.31
N ILE A 489 22.62 -3.56 -17.91
CA ILE A 489 21.33 -3.54 -17.17
C ILE A 489 21.21 -4.74 -16.21
N SER A 490 21.70 -5.93 -16.59
CA SER A 490 21.67 -7.13 -15.75
C SER A 490 22.57 -7.07 -14.51
N GLU A 491 23.44 -6.07 -14.41
CA GLU A 491 24.34 -5.85 -13.26
C GLU A 491 23.79 -4.80 -12.29
N LEU A 492 22.69 -4.10 -12.65
CA LEU A 492 21.99 -3.21 -11.74
C LEU A 492 21.23 -4.02 -10.68
N PRO A 493 21.11 -3.50 -9.44
CA PRO A 493 20.28 -4.14 -8.42
C PRO A 493 18.83 -4.23 -8.91
N GLU A 494 18.22 -5.41 -8.78
CA GLU A 494 16.80 -5.58 -9.11
C GLU A 494 15.95 -4.77 -8.12
N GLN A 495 15.38 -3.66 -8.59
CA GLN A 495 14.49 -2.79 -7.83
C GLN A 495 13.07 -2.90 -8.38
N THR A 496 12.09 -3.16 -7.51
CA THR A 496 10.70 -3.39 -7.93
C THR A 496 9.94 -2.06 -7.96
N ILE A 497 10.15 -1.26 -9.01
CA ILE A 497 9.45 0.01 -9.22
C ILE A 497 8.25 -0.24 -10.14
N LYS A 498 7.04 -0.24 -9.58
CA LYS A 498 5.76 -0.47 -10.27
C LYS A 498 4.96 0.82 -10.51
N SER A 499 5.28 1.86 -9.75
CA SER A 499 4.60 3.15 -9.80
C SER A 499 5.46 4.24 -9.18
N ARG A 500 5.10 5.51 -9.45
CA ARG A 500 5.68 6.68 -8.78
C ARG A 500 5.48 6.66 -7.26
N TYR A 501 4.51 5.88 -6.76
CA TYR A 501 4.19 5.77 -5.34
C TYR A 501 4.98 4.70 -4.59
N ASP A 502 5.92 3.99 -5.24
CA ASP A 502 6.72 2.96 -4.56
C ASP A 502 7.96 3.55 -3.86
N PHE A 503 8.26 4.81 -4.15
CA PHE A 503 9.38 5.54 -3.58
C PHE A 503 8.99 6.98 -3.28
N TYR A 504 9.62 7.54 -2.24
CA TYR A 504 9.59 8.97 -1.99
C TYR A 504 10.92 9.61 -2.41
N VAL A 505 10.89 10.91 -2.65
CA VAL A 505 12.07 11.67 -3.07
C VAL A 505 12.34 12.80 -2.10
N SER A 506 13.61 13.03 -1.80
CA SER A 506 14.08 14.07 -0.89
C SER A 506 15.07 14.96 -1.64
N PRO A 507 14.60 16.02 -2.33
CA PRO A 507 15.47 16.99 -2.98
C PRO A 507 16.15 17.90 -1.95
N ASP A 508 17.37 18.34 -2.25
CA ASP A 508 18.17 19.24 -1.42
C ASP A 508 19.26 19.97 -2.22
N ASN A 509 19.88 21.00 -1.64
CA ASN A 509 21.08 21.64 -2.15
C ASN A 509 22.23 21.51 -1.14
N VAL A 510 23.04 20.47 -1.31
CA VAL A 510 24.13 20.09 -0.41
C VAL A 510 25.39 20.86 -0.75
N LYS A 511 26.09 21.43 0.24
CA LYS A 511 27.23 22.34 0.03
C LYS A 511 28.36 21.78 -0.84
N GLU A 512 28.70 20.50 -0.69
CA GLU A 512 29.75 19.83 -1.48
C GLU A 512 29.24 19.28 -2.81
N TYR A 513 27.93 19.00 -2.92
CA TYR A 513 27.33 18.26 -4.03
C TYR A 513 26.35 19.08 -4.88
N GLY A 514 26.02 20.32 -4.50
CA GLY A 514 24.99 21.12 -5.18
C GLY A 514 23.60 20.51 -5.04
N LEU A 515 22.76 20.72 -6.06
CA LEU A 515 21.40 20.19 -6.08
C LEU A 515 21.44 18.66 -6.17
N VAL A 516 20.79 17.99 -5.22
CA VAL A 516 20.69 16.53 -5.15
C VAL A 516 19.25 16.10 -4.92
N THR A 517 18.89 14.92 -5.38
CA THR A 517 17.58 14.29 -5.13
C THR A 517 17.80 12.86 -4.68
N ALA A 518 17.59 12.57 -3.40
CA ALA A 518 17.62 11.21 -2.87
C ALA A 518 16.30 10.49 -3.16
N VAL A 519 16.37 9.23 -3.54
CA VAL A 519 15.23 8.36 -3.82
C VAL A 519 15.27 7.16 -2.90
N THR A 520 14.23 7.05 -2.08
CA THR A 520 14.11 6.01 -1.06
C THR A 520 12.84 5.21 -1.32
N MET A 521 12.97 3.88 -1.35
CA MET A 521 11.81 3.00 -1.43
C MET A 521 11.01 3.11 -0.14
N HIS A 522 9.68 3.02 -0.20
CA HIS A 522 8.84 3.14 1.00
C HIS A 522 9.10 2.06 2.07
N GLU A 523 9.77 0.97 1.70
CA GLU A 523 10.11 -0.15 2.58
C GLU A 523 11.56 -0.09 3.08
N GLU A 524 12.32 0.94 2.69
CA GLU A 524 13.74 1.12 3.05
C GLU A 524 13.95 2.41 3.88
N GLU A 525 14.91 2.38 4.80
CA GLU A 525 15.25 3.53 5.66
C GLU A 525 16.29 4.47 5.00
N GLU A 526 17.02 3.98 3.99
CA GLU A 526 18.08 4.70 3.29
C GLU A 526 17.80 4.79 1.79
N PRO A 527 18.25 5.85 1.09
CA PRO A 527 18.05 5.98 -0.33
C PRO A 527 18.90 4.97 -1.10
N PHE A 528 18.30 4.28 -2.08
CA PHE A 528 19.04 3.39 -2.96
C PHE A 528 19.73 4.15 -4.11
N LEU A 529 19.25 5.35 -4.45
CA LEU A 529 19.89 6.27 -5.39
C LEU A 529 19.86 7.71 -4.89
N ILE A 530 20.92 8.46 -5.14
CA ILE A 530 20.97 9.92 -4.99
C ILE A 530 21.41 10.53 -6.32
N PHE A 531 20.54 11.34 -6.91
CA PHE A 531 20.81 12.07 -8.14
C PHE A 531 21.51 13.39 -7.81
N GLN A 532 22.51 13.78 -8.59
CA GLN A 532 23.13 15.09 -8.54
C GLN A 532 22.76 15.86 -9.81
N GLU A 533 22.22 17.06 -9.67
CA GLU A 533 21.71 17.89 -10.76
C GLU A 533 22.65 19.08 -11.04
N ASP A 534 22.79 19.46 -12.31
CA ASP A 534 23.55 20.65 -12.72
C ASP A 534 22.68 21.91 -12.74
N GLU A 535 23.29 23.06 -13.08
CA GLU A 535 22.60 24.35 -13.19
C GLU A 535 21.52 24.42 -14.30
N GLN A 536 21.33 23.36 -15.10
CA GLN A 536 20.32 23.24 -16.14
C GLN A 536 19.31 22.11 -15.85
N ASP A 537 19.21 21.67 -14.60
CA ASP A 537 18.34 20.59 -14.13
C ASP A 537 18.59 19.24 -14.84
N LYS A 538 19.83 19.02 -15.32
CA LYS A 538 20.26 17.73 -15.88
C LYS A 538 20.94 16.90 -14.82
N ILE A 539 20.73 15.60 -14.85
CA ILE A 539 21.41 14.67 -13.94
C ILE A 539 22.87 14.56 -14.38
N SER A 540 23.77 15.07 -13.54
CA SER A 540 25.22 15.10 -13.74
C SER A 540 25.94 13.90 -13.11
N ASN A 541 25.38 13.37 -12.02
CA ASN A 541 25.88 12.17 -11.34
C ASN A 541 24.74 11.35 -10.72
N VAL A 542 24.99 10.06 -10.52
CA VAL A 542 24.07 9.13 -9.87
C VAL A 542 24.87 8.34 -8.85
N PHE A 543 24.56 8.50 -7.57
CA PHE A 543 25.21 7.77 -6.49
C PHE A 543 24.36 6.59 -6.05
N GLY A 544 24.96 5.41 -5.97
CA GLY A 544 24.28 4.19 -5.53
C GLY A 544 24.84 2.93 -6.19
N GLN A 545 24.32 1.79 -5.80
CA GLN A 545 24.79 0.49 -6.30
C GLN A 545 24.52 0.36 -7.80
N GLY A 546 25.56 -0.01 -8.56
CA GLY A 546 25.50 -0.06 -10.03
C GLY A 546 25.84 1.27 -10.73
N TRP A 547 26.07 2.34 -9.97
CA TRP A 547 26.44 3.66 -10.46
C TRP A 547 27.71 4.18 -9.76
N THR A 548 27.82 5.49 -9.53
CA THR A 548 28.95 6.07 -8.81
C THR A 548 28.90 5.67 -7.34
N LEU A 549 29.86 4.86 -6.91
CA LEU A 549 29.98 4.46 -5.50
C LEU A 549 30.69 5.55 -4.70
N LEU A 550 30.01 6.06 -3.67
CA LEU A 550 30.63 6.85 -2.62
C LEU A 550 31.16 5.91 -1.52
N PRO A 551 32.25 6.27 -0.83
CA PRO A 551 32.60 5.62 0.43
C PRO A 551 31.41 5.66 1.39
N GLU A 552 31.17 4.57 2.12
CA GLU A 552 30.01 4.39 3.00
C GLU A 552 29.83 5.55 3.99
N GLU A 553 30.92 6.03 4.60
CA GLU A 553 30.93 7.20 5.49
C GLU A 553 30.45 8.47 4.78
N LYS A 554 30.89 8.72 3.54
CA LYS A 554 30.46 9.88 2.75
C LYS A 554 29.01 9.77 2.26
N PHE A 555 28.55 8.56 1.99
CA PHE A 555 27.15 8.32 1.59
C PHE A 555 26.21 8.54 2.78
N ALA A 556 26.58 8.03 3.96
CA ALA A 556 25.85 8.25 5.20
C ALA A 556 25.85 9.74 5.60
N ASP A 557 26.99 10.44 5.50
CA ASP A 557 27.06 11.89 5.75
C ASP A 557 26.16 12.67 4.78
N LEU A 558 26.20 12.32 3.48
CA LEU A 558 25.36 12.94 2.47
C LEU A 558 23.86 12.69 2.75
N TRP A 559 23.49 11.47 3.14
CA TRP A 559 22.11 11.14 3.48
C TRP A 559 21.64 11.85 4.75
N ALA A 560 22.49 11.91 5.79
CA ALA A 560 22.19 12.61 7.02
C ALA A 560 21.95 14.12 6.76
N ASP A 561 22.76 14.74 5.89
CA ASP A 561 22.57 16.15 5.47
C ASP A 561 21.21 16.34 4.78
N ILE A 562 20.80 15.37 3.94
CA ILE A 562 19.50 15.39 3.25
C ILE A 562 18.31 15.19 4.22
N GLN A 563 18.49 14.52 5.37
CA GLN A 563 17.41 14.20 6.33
C GLN A 563 17.06 15.32 7.32
N VAL A 564 18.00 16.20 7.65
CA VAL A 564 17.74 17.25 8.64
C VAL A 564 16.95 18.39 7.98
N ARG A 565 15.74 18.64 8.50
CA ARG A 565 14.83 19.66 7.99
C ARG A 565 14.19 20.46 9.10
N PRO A 566 13.94 21.76 8.88
CA PRO A 566 13.19 22.63 9.81
C PRO A 566 11.89 22.01 10.32
N LEU A 567 11.13 21.35 9.43
CA LEU A 567 9.85 20.71 9.78
C LEU A 567 10.03 19.49 10.71
N MET A 568 11.07 18.69 10.51
CA MET A 568 11.35 17.53 11.36
C MET A 568 11.89 17.98 12.71
N SER A 569 12.78 18.98 12.72
CA SER A 569 13.29 19.58 13.96
C SER A 569 12.18 20.26 14.77
N GLN A 570 11.24 20.93 14.09
CA GLN A 570 10.01 21.45 14.70
C GLN A 570 9.14 20.34 15.29
N LYS A 571 8.86 19.28 14.52
CA LYS A 571 8.05 18.14 14.98
C LYS A 571 8.68 17.48 16.20
N PHE A 572 10.00 17.32 16.19
CA PHE A 572 10.75 16.83 17.33
C PHE A 572 10.51 17.68 18.58
N PHE A 573 10.63 18.99 18.48
CA PHE A 573 10.42 19.87 19.63
C PHE A 573 8.97 19.87 20.13
N VAL A 574 7.98 19.90 19.25
CA VAL A 574 6.57 19.98 19.70
C VAL A 574 6.07 18.61 20.17
N VAL A 575 6.23 17.56 19.36
CA VAL A 575 5.63 16.25 19.62
C VAL A 575 6.48 15.44 20.60
N TYR A 576 7.78 15.29 20.32
CA TYR A 576 8.64 14.42 21.10
C TYR A 576 9.24 15.10 22.34
N TYR A 577 9.24 16.44 22.40
CA TYR A 577 9.75 17.17 23.56
C TYR A 577 8.64 17.84 24.39
N LEU A 578 7.77 18.70 23.83
CA LEU A 578 6.75 19.39 24.65
C LEU A 578 5.64 18.44 25.14
N LEU A 579 5.18 17.52 24.28
CA LEU A 579 4.03 16.63 24.52
C LEU A 579 4.39 15.23 25.05
N SER A 580 5.66 14.92 25.30
CA SER A 580 6.09 13.62 25.84
C SER A 580 6.55 13.72 27.30
N GLU A 581 6.28 12.69 28.11
CA GLU A 581 6.88 12.54 29.45
C GLU A 581 8.32 11.99 29.38
N GLU A 582 8.69 11.35 28.26
CA GLU A 582 9.96 10.66 28.03
C GLU A 582 11.01 11.57 27.33
N ARG A 583 11.01 12.87 27.66
CA ARG A 583 11.81 13.91 27.01
C ARG A 583 13.32 13.62 26.97
N ALA A 584 13.83 13.02 28.05
CA ALA A 584 15.27 12.72 28.17
C ALA A 584 15.70 11.60 27.22
N GLU A 585 14.81 10.63 26.96
CA GLU A 585 15.06 9.52 26.05
C GLU A 585 14.99 10.01 24.61
N HIS A 586 13.94 10.75 24.23
CA HIS A 586 13.83 11.34 22.90
C HIS A 586 15.00 12.29 22.54
N LEU A 587 15.48 13.09 23.50
CA LEU A 587 16.64 13.96 23.30
C LEU A 587 17.95 13.18 23.13
N GLN A 588 18.05 11.98 23.70
CA GLN A 588 19.20 11.09 23.52
C GLN A 588 19.13 10.34 22.18
N GLU A 589 17.94 9.89 21.78
CA GLU A 589 17.73 9.11 20.56
C GLU A 589 17.76 9.94 19.27
N ASN A 590 17.49 11.25 19.36
CA ASN A 590 17.38 12.13 18.19
C ASN A 590 18.30 13.37 18.28
N PRO A 591 19.63 13.20 18.45
CA PRO A 591 20.57 14.32 18.59
C PRO A 591 20.64 15.24 17.36
N GLU A 592 20.31 14.73 16.18
CA GLU A 592 20.44 15.39 14.88
C GLU A 592 19.51 16.61 14.70
N TYR A 593 18.43 16.72 15.47
CA TYR A 593 17.44 17.80 15.29
C TYR A 593 17.76 19.11 16.03
N THR A 594 18.82 19.12 16.84
CA THR A 594 19.17 20.28 17.68
C THR A 594 20.63 20.65 17.53
N THR A 595 20.94 21.93 17.62
CA THR A 595 22.31 22.38 17.84
C THR A 595 22.72 22.13 19.30
N ASP A 596 24.03 21.99 19.57
CA ASP A 596 24.52 21.78 20.94
C ASP A 596 24.00 22.81 21.97
N PRO A 597 23.92 24.14 21.65
CA PRO A 597 23.35 25.12 22.57
C PRO A 597 21.87 24.89 22.88
N VAL A 598 21.08 24.49 21.88
CA VAL A 598 19.65 24.19 22.07
C VAL A 598 19.48 22.89 22.83
N LYS A 599 20.31 21.88 22.59
CA LYS A 599 20.31 20.65 23.36
C LYS A 599 20.52 20.93 24.85
N GLU A 600 21.53 21.74 25.21
CA GLU A 600 21.75 22.16 26.60
C GLU A 600 20.58 22.96 27.19
N LEU A 601 19.87 23.75 26.36
CA LEU A 601 18.68 24.49 26.77
C LEU A 601 17.52 23.53 27.09
N LEU A 602 17.28 22.53 26.25
CA LEU A 602 16.27 21.50 26.45
C LEU A 602 16.59 20.65 27.69
N GLU A 603 17.83 20.25 27.91
CA GLU A 603 18.23 19.53 29.14
C GLU A 603 17.89 20.30 30.43
N LYS A 604 17.95 21.65 30.41
CA LYS A 604 17.57 22.51 31.54
C LYS A 604 16.05 22.55 31.77
N HIS A 605 15.25 22.24 30.75
CA HIS A 605 13.80 22.31 30.77
C HIS A 605 13.11 20.94 30.83
N LEU A 606 13.81 19.84 31.16
CA LEU A 606 13.21 18.50 31.22
C LEU A 606 12.02 18.35 32.19
N LYS A 607 11.93 19.23 33.20
CA LYS A 607 10.92 19.18 34.27
C LYS A 607 9.72 20.10 34.07
N ILE A 608 9.59 20.73 32.90
CA ILE A 608 8.40 21.52 32.60
C ILE A 608 7.16 20.60 32.53
N PRO A 609 5.97 21.09 32.92
CA PRO A 609 4.73 20.35 32.70
C PRO A 609 4.51 20.01 31.22
N LEU A 610 3.78 18.94 30.96
CA LEU A 610 3.24 18.67 29.61
C LEU A 610 2.46 19.89 29.12
N ALA A 611 2.84 20.37 27.95
CA ALA A 611 2.21 21.52 27.32
C ALA A 611 1.03 21.05 26.46
N THR A 612 -0.01 20.51 27.11
CA THR A 612 -1.19 19.92 26.46
C THR A 612 -1.93 20.91 25.55
N GLU A 613 -1.72 22.21 25.75
CA GLU A 613 -2.22 23.27 24.88
C GLU A 613 -1.72 23.16 23.42
N PHE A 614 -0.73 22.30 23.13
CA PHE A 614 -0.26 22.04 21.76
C PHE A 614 -0.83 20.76 21.13
N GLU A 615 -1.64 19.95 21.82
CA GLU A 615 -2.25 18.72 21.25
C GLU A 615 -3.21 19.00 20.07
N GLY A 616 -3.71 20.23 19.96
CA GLY A 616 -4.48 20.74 18.81
C GLY A 616 -3.87 22.01 18.21
N GLY A 617 -2.58 22.27 18.45
CA GLY A 617 -1.89 23.48 18.03
C GLY A 617 -1.66 23.55 16.52
N THR A 618 -1.42 24.75 16.01
CA THR A 618 -1.11 25.01 14.60
C THR A 618 0.27 25.61 14.42
N TRP A 619 0.79 25.62 13.19
CA TRP A 619 2.05 26.28 12.89
C TRP A 619 2.03 27.04 11.56
N GLN A 620 2.94 28.01 11.48
CA GLN A 620 3.13 28.89 10.34
C GLN A 620 4.62 29.03 10.03
N MET A 621 4.98 29.11 8.76
CA MET A 621 6.34 29.48 8.34
C MET A 621 6.41 30.97 8.06
N THR A 622 7.58 31.53 8.34
CA THR A 622 7.88 32.93 8.07
C THR A 622 9.37 33.07 7.79
N ARG A 623 9.76 34.13 7.08
CA ARG A 623 11.16 34.41 6.75
C ARG A 623 11.49 35.85 7.13
N ASP A 624 12.71 36.10 7.59
CA ASP A 624 13.17 37.47 7.78
C ASP A 624 13.64 38.12 6.46
N GLU A 625 14.02 39.40 6.53
CA GLU A 625 14.52 40.18 5.39
C GLU A 625 15.73 39.57 4.67
N GLU A 626 16.50 38.73 5.36
CA GLU A 626 17.67 38.03 4.82
C GLU A 626 17.30 36.67 4.24
N GLY A 627 16.02 36.28 4.31
CA GLY A 627 15.49 35.01 3.80
C GLY A 627 15.64 33.84 4.78
N LYS A 628 16.13 34.07 6.00
CA LYS A 628 16.28 33.04 7.04
C LYS A 628 14.91 32.56 7.48
N LEU A 629 14.75 31.24 7.57
CA LEU A 629 13.48 30.58 7.88
C LEU A 629 13.23 30.51 9.39
N TYR A 630 11.97 30.74 9.77
CA TYR A 630 11.45 30.54 11.12
C TYR A 630 10.12 29.81 11.06
N THR A 631 9.78 29.11 12.14
CA THR A 631 8.44 28.55 12.38
C THR A 631 7.81 29.24 13.58
N ILE A 632 6.57 29.69 13.45
CA ILE A 632 5.72 30.11 14.57
C ILE A 632 4.86 28.92 14.99
N VAL A 633 4.90 28.57 16.27
CA VAL A 633 4.09 27.50 16.88
C VAL A 633 2.99 28.14 17.71
N ASN A 634 1.75 27.81 17.38
CA ASN A 634 0.54 28.30 18.03
C ASN A 634 -0.07 27.21 18.91
N ASP A 635 -0.75 27.62 19.98
CA ASP A 635 -1.53 26.72 20.81
C ASP A 635 -2.88 26.34 20.16
N GLU A 636 -3.68 25.52 20.84
CA GLU A 636 -5.02 25.07 20.44
C GLU A 636 -6.02 26.22 20.21
N ASN A 637 -5.75 27.42 20.73
CA ASN A 637 -6.56 28.62 20.52
C ASN A 637 -6.01 29.51 19.40
N ASP A 638 -5.00 29.02 18.66
CA ASP A 638 -4.27 29.73 17.62
C ASP A 638 -3.48 30.96 18.09
N GLU A 639 -3.12 31.02 19.37
CA GLU A 639 -2.26 32.07 19.90
C GLU A 639 -0.77 31.68 19.75
N PRO A 640 0.09 32.56 19.19
CA PRO A 640 1.49 32.24 18.99
C PRO A 640 2.25 32.14 20.32
N ARG A 641 2.89 30.99 20.56
CA ARG A 641 3.63 30.70 21.80
C ARG A 641 5.13 30.58 21.60
N PHE A 642 5.56 30.02 20.48
CA PHE A 642 6.98 29.89 20.15
C PHE A 642 7.32 30.42 18.77
N ILE A 643 8.56 30.89 18.63
CA ILE A 643 9.23 31.09 17.34
C ILE A 643 10.48 30.22 17.35
N LEU A 644 10.62 29.36 16.35
CA LEU A 644 11.76 28.48 16.17
C LEU A 644 12.62 29.02 15.03
N SER A 645 13.94 29.07 15.21
CA SER A 645 14.89 29.31 14.12
C SER A 645 15.76 28.10 13.88
N TYR A 646 16.29 28.03 12.66
CA TYR A 646 17.09 26.91 12.20
C TYR A 646 18.46 27.37 11.71
N ASP A 647 19.45 26.52 11.89
CA ASP A 647 20.75 26.71 11.27
C ASP A 647 20.69 26.34 9.77
N ASP A 648 21.82 26.49 9.09
CA ASP A 648 21.92 26.19 7.65
C ASP A 648 21.60 24.73 7.30
N TYR A 649 21.55 23.84 8.30
CA TYR A 649 21.27 22.41 8.19
C TYR A 649 19.83 22.06 8.61
N GLY A 650 19.01 23.04 9.01
CA GLY A 650 17.63 22.81 9.41
C GLY A 650 17.46 22.30 10.85
N ARG A 651 18.50 22.32 11.67
CA ARG A 651 18.45 21.97 13.11
C ARG A 651 17.93 23.13 13.92
N LEU A 652 17.30 22.86 15.06
CA LEU A 652 16.90 23.92 15.97
C LEU A 652 18.12 24.67 16.49
N GLU A 653 18.18 25.94 16.12
CA GLU A 653 19.25 26.86 16.48
C GLU A 653 18.82 27.80 17.62
N HIS A 654 17.55 28.21 17.63
CA HIS A 654 16.96 28.96 18.75
C HIS A 654 15.49 28.63 18.98
N ILE A 655 15.06 28.70 20.25
CA ILE A 655 13.68 28.51 20.69
C ILE A 655 13.24 29.74 21.49
N TYR A 656 12.47 30.62 20.85
CA TYR A 656 11.96 31.84 21.46
C TYR A 656 10.55 31.64 22.02
N GLY A 657 10.29 32.11 23.25
CA GLY A 657 8.99 31.94 23.91
C GLY A 657 8.92 32.50 25.32
N GLU A 658 7.73 32.49 25.92
CA GLU A 658 7.55 32.91 27.31
C GLU A 658 8.25 31.92 28.25
N GLN A 659 9.31 32.36 28.96
CA GLN A 659 10.26 31.55 29.76
C GLN A 659 11.38 30.84 28.97
N TRP A 660 11.51 31.13 27.67
CA TRP A 660 12.58 30.63 26.81
C TRP A 660 13.48 31.78 26.33
N GLU A 661 14.21 31.60 25.23
CA GLU A 661 15.02 32.67 24.67
C GLU A 661 14.14 33.87 24.26
N LYS A 662 14.70 35.08 24.30
CA LYS A 662 13.97 36.31 23.95
C LYS A 662 14.35 36.79 22.57
N LEU A 663 13.34 37.03 21.74
CA LEU A 663 13.49 37.70 20.46
C LEU A 663 13.22 39.20 20.62
N ASP A 664 13.90 40.03 19.81
CA ASP A 664 13.68 41.47 19.80
C ASP A 664 12.25 41.81 19.30
N GLU A 665 11.53 42.69 20.01
CA GLU A 665 10.10 42.98 19.75
C GLU A 665 9.80 43.44 18.31
N PRO A 666 10.62 44.32 17.68
CA PRO A 666 10.47 44.68 16.28
C PRO A 666 10.59 43.47 15.33
N LYS A 667 11.58 42.60 15.58
CA LYS A 667 11.80 41.39 14.76
C LYS A 667 10.67 40.38 14.94
N GLN A 668 10.21 40.19 16.18
CA GLN A 668 9.06 39.33 16.48
C GLN A 668 7.80 39.80 15.75
N LYS A 669 7.50 41.11 15.81
CA LYS A 669 6.33 41.69 15.12
C LYS A 669 6.42 41.53 13.61
N GLN A 670 7.61 41.76 13.03
CA GLN A 670 7.87 41.55 11.62
C GLN A 670 7.59 40.10 11.19
N LEU A 671 8.09 39.13 11.94
CA LEU A 671 7.89 37.71 11.64
C LEU A 671 6.40 37.32 11.68
N TYR A 672 5.62 37.87 12.60
CA TYR A 672 4.16 37.67 12.64
C TYR A 672 3.42 38.32 11.48
N GLU A 673 3.82 39.52 11.05
CA GLU A 673 3.22 40.21 9.90
C GLU A 673 3.53 39.50 8.57
N GLN A 674 4.68 38.82 8.47
CA GLN A 674 5.14 38.10 7.29
C GLN A 674 4.80 36.60 7.31
N ALA A 675 4.15 36.12 8.37
CA ALA A 675 3.77 34.72 8.50
C ALA A 675 2.77 34.32 7.42
N GLU A 676 3.04 33.18 6.79
CA GLU A 676 2.14 32.59 5.79
C GLU A 676 0.81 32.14 6.44
N GLU A 677 -0.21 31.92 5.62
CA GLU A 677 -1.48 31.34 6.10
C GLU A 677 -1.21 29.96 6.73
N LYS A 678 -1.96 29.57 7.76
CA LYS A 678 -1.69 28.36 8.57
C LYS A 678 -1.40 27.15 7.69
N ILE A 679 -0.23 26.54 7.90
CA ILE A 679 0.30 25.52 7.01
C ILE A 679 -0.05 24.11 7.49
N GLY A 680 -0.23 23.90 8.81
CA GLY A 680 -0.63 22.62 9.35
C GLY A 680 -1.04 22.65 10.83
N SER A 681 -1.64 21.55 11.29
CA SER A 681 -1.84 21.21 12.71
C SER A 681 -0.86 20.13 13.12
N PHE A 682 -0.47 20.12 14.40
CA PHE A 682 0.43 19.10 14.96
C PHE A 682 -0.26 17.76 15.21
#